data_AF-A0A373GWE8-F1
#
_entry.id   AF-A0A373GWE8-F1
#
_cell.length_a   1.000
_cell.length_b   1.000
_cell.length_c   1.000
_cell.angle_alpha   90.00
_cell.angle_beta   90.00
_cell.angle_gamma   90.00
#
_symmetry.space_group_name_H-M   'P 1'
#
loop_
_entity.id
_entity.type
_entity.pdbx_description
1 polymer ?
#
loop_
_entity_poly.entity_id
_entity_poly.type
_entity_poly.pdbx_seq_one_letter_code
_entity_poly.pdbx_strand_id
1 'polypeptide(L)'
;MKTRRITLETHLHKIAEYDETVKNLESVFNIQKQKVIRYIGSVVTSFPTYSTHDAVHSMNIISAIEKILGQKTIKKMSGIDTFLILMCAYMHDTGMLYSDEEVKQLWETEGFQDFLTSARKREDEVGRAARKIDKAEKGEGCSVLEVRRSVAVILMEYFRPRHGQRIKHVTDARTSEFGSLLSIDDSFLPDRIIHNIYRISMAHNWSFEDILKEMPLADSFGVEEFHPRMVAYLIRMGDLCDMDNNRFNGVGIKVFGNLGEENLAHYFKHKSVETLHISSDGIVVVANVCYDMIQRECEENWLKHMEKAERDSALKNIFQNTVKEHINWKSWLEQEVTAGKMHSMELFPEKKFISVPELKYKILIDGEESESTHKNLKFLFSSEKAFKLIEDISIYQNNKLIFVRELIQNALDATKMQLYRTLSAYGFQFNEKTSPFDVERAYPNIFEEHAIMIHTDYSRETGKVYFSIRDKGIGISMDEFKRNILTTGRSWPERKEYQDEIKRMPEWLRPTGAFGIGLHTVFSVTDSLTIRTKSDSENKANEMTLYSGKKGGYAFCKKTNQTLQRGSEFSFSFLLTEELKEWVTGSNGGKLFLENVNDGIQKEIKKIMETWCVTPMVSIYADQDYGIPAFSQSTWYNELSRTEKENQLIDQSVESERYHFAFTDDYRSIMVWDREKDCALSFGMESMEGNNVCYKGIRLTERMESGKCSDSLYLNQMDVLDGAGNDWVDAARMKLSLAARRKLESVVEEATAFAKRIYVFMLDEFYQDNDIRNLTNDIDAMANRIYQKKEISLKEIWTEGCELKKKYWGVPEWWNHKMLTRKILPYFLIVKMLDKSIKLWDPESGMEEVQHIFCLADQLIKRWKMDWNGMHGESFQQSYFDQQMRTLLWHFLQIAGIGFSYVAFEKVNFDDNEKNTLFEYKNLITQKSFQFYQKAFPFCSQWKFTKDMYQCVEESAISGLIRWRPEFRNRVPDFIRWKYCLPNSALDKVFVEWRAEHCFSNVKPLEIFLRFSGIPEIVLDIPGENCPIGEKEKKVWRKFCTESYLNWKLFYRIRPLSEVAKDMLNKETIVLRRPFTTYISELFPVFHRMSLVSMDERRMEFSIHNSNTHGVQIDSQTKKRIFKEFWKEVERSHDPKGYVAMIGMEEYPMLGIENAEEQYHAQIGMLAKYPEIPLWDYGAGIKAFMDQFIGCPIDEKSQEIIDRIINSEGGKAVIHYIAVYRKKTGDDVKEEKIETQYREFLKDLIYCWADGRCTFG
;
A
#
# COMPACT_ATOMS: atom_id res chain seq x y z
N MET A 1 -20.07 6.32 81.01
CA MET A 1 -19.82 5.09 80.22
C MET A 1 -19.37 5.50 78.84
N LYS A 2 -18.13 5.19 78.44
CA LYS A 2 -17.61 5.44 77.08
C LYS A 2 -18.42 4.60 76.09
N THR A 3 -19.20 5.23 75.22
CA THR A 3 -19.84 4.59 74.06
C THR A 3 -18.76 3.93 73.22
N ARG A 4 -18.58 2.60 73.35
CA ARG A 4 -17.66 1.83 72.50
C ARG A 4 -18.13 1.97 71.05
N ARG A 5 -17.23 2.42 70.16
CA ARG A 5 -17.41 2.49 68.70
C ARG A 5 -17.79 1.10 68.20
N ILE A 6 -18.85 0.98 67.40
CA ILE A 6 -19.29 -0.26 66.76
C ILE A 6 -18.64 -0.35 65.38
N THR A 7 -17.68 -1.24 65.23
CA THR A 7 -17.06 -1.65 63.97
C THR A 7 -17.83 -2.82 63.36
N LEU A 8 -17.62 -3.12 62.07
CA LEU A 8 -18.19 -4.30 61.42
C LEU A 8 -17.77 -5.58 62.15
N GLU A 9 -16.52 -5.70 62.58
CA GLU A 9 -16.06 -6.86 63.36
C GLU A 9 -16.78 -6.97 64.72
N THR A 10 -16.92 -5.87 65.47
CA THR A 10 -17.66 -5.91 66.74
C THR A 10 -19.15 -6.12 66.56
N HIS A 11 -19.69 -5.78 65.40
CA HIS A 11 -21.07 -6.03 65.03
C HIS A 11 -21.31 -7.52 64.77
N LEU A 12 -20.44 -8.15 63.95
CA LEU A 12 -20.49 -9.59 63.70
C LEU A 12 -20.38 -10.40 65.01
N HIS A 13 -19.42 -10.04 65.87
CA HIS A 13 -19.24 -10.69 67.17
C HIS A 13 -20.48 -10.59 68.07
N LYS A 14 -21.12 -9.42 68.11
CA LYS A 14 -22.33 -9.22 68.92
C LYS A 14 -23.52 -10.01 68.40
N ILE A 15 -23.70 -10.16 67.09
CA ILE A 15 -24.79 -10.99 66.54
C ILE A 15 -24.51 -12.47 66.81
N ALA A 16 -23.24 -12.89 66.67
CA ALA A 16 -22.79 -14.25 66.96
C ALA A 16 -23.01 -14.70 68.42
N GLU A 17 -23.13 -13.78 69.38
CA GLU A 17 -23.49 -14.11 70.77
C GLU A 17 -24.93 -14.65 70.89
N TYR A 18 -25.83 -14.30 69.97
CA TYR A 18 -27.26 -14.64 70.04
C TYR A 18 -27.76 -15.53 68.89
N ASP A 19 -27.03 -15.63 67.76
CA ASP A 19 -27.36 -16.47 66.62
C ASP A 19 -26.23 -17.48 66.30
N GLU A 20 -26.56 -18.77 66.41
CA GLU A 20 -25.61 -19.87 66.19
C GLU A 20 -25.13 -19.96 64.72
N THR A 21 -25.98 -19.58 63.76
CA THR A 21 -25.63 -19.51 62.34
C THR A 21 -24.58 -18.42 62.09
N VAL A 22 -24.71 -17.27 62.76
CA VAL A 22 -23.75 -16.16 62.63
C VAL A 22 -22.45 -16.45 63.38
N LYS A 23 -22.50 -17.19 64.49
CA LYS A 23 -21.30 -17.69 65.20
C LYS A 23 -20.43 -18.60 64.33
N ASN A 24 -21.09 -19.42 63.51
CA ASN A 24 -20.46 -20.23 62.49
C ASN A 24 -19.77 -19.35 61.42
N LEU A 25 -20.46 -18.31 60.91
CA LEU A 25 -19.85 -17.34 59.99
C LEU A 25 -18.63 -16.61 60.60
N GLU A 26 -18.73 -16.17 61.85
CA GLU A 26 -17.63 -15.53 62.57
C GLU A 26 -16.41 -16.45 62.69
N SER A 27 -16.63 -17.74 62.97
CA SER A 27 -15.57 -18.73 63.06
C SER A 27 -14.84 -18.92 61.72
N VAL A 28 -15.58 -19.01 60.62
CA VAL A 28 -15.01 -19.08 59.26
C VAL A 28 -14.21 -17.82 58.95
N PHE A 29 -14.77 -16.64 59.22
CA PHE A 29 -14.08 -15.37 59.01
C PHE A 29 -12.78 -15.29 59.81
N ASN A 30 -12.78 -15.64 61.09
CA ASN A 30 -11.59 -15.57 61.94
C ASN A 30 -10.46 -16.48 61.42
N ILE A 31 -10.79 -17.70 60.99
CA ILE A 31 -9.81 -18.62 60.41
C ILE A 31 -9.24 -18.04 59.10
N GLN A 32 -10.12 -17.57 58.22
CA GLN A 32 -9.73 -17.07 56.91
C GLN A 32 -8.95 -15.76 56.99
N LYS A 33 -9.33 -14.85 57.89
CA LYS A 33 -8.56 -13.64 58.22
C LYS A 33 -7.12 -14.00 58.62
N GLN A 34 -6.92 -14.98 59.50
CA GLN A 34 -5.57 -15.40 59.91
C GLN A 34 -4.77 -16.03 58.76
N LYS A 35 -5.40 -16.86 57.91
CA LYS A 35 -4.79 -17.41 56.70
C LYS A 35 -4.35 -16.30 55.75
N VAL A 36 -5.26 -15.40 55.39
CA VAL A 36 -5.00 -14.31 54.45
C VAL A 36 -3.94 -13.37 54.99
N ILE A 37 -4.02 -12.92 56.25
CA ILE A 37 -3.00 -12.04 56.88
C ILE A 37 -1.60 -12.63 56.72
N ARG A 38 -1.46 -13.95 56.90
CA ARG A 38 -0.18 -14.64 56.78
C ARG A 38 0.31 -14.70 55.33
N TYR A 39 -0.54 -15.04 54.37
CA TYR A 39 -0.12 -15.34 53.00
C TYR A 39 -0.07 -14.11 52.09
N ILE A 40 -1.01 -13.17 52.23
CA ILE A 40 -1.08 -11.94 51.41
C ILE A 40 0.16 -11.05 51.59
N GLY A 41 0.83 -11.14 52.75
CA GLY A 41 2.12 -10.45 52.96
C GLY A 41 3.20 -10.82 51.95
N SER A 42 3.07 -11.97 51.28
CA SER A 42 3.98 -12.41 50.20
C SER A 42 3.84 -11.56 48.93
N VAL A 43 2.70 -10.89 48.72
CA VAL A 43 2.45 -10.04 47.53
C VAL A 43 3.51 -8.94 47.42
N VAL A 44 4.02 -8.42 48.55
CA VAL A 44 5.10 -7.41 48.58
C VAL A 44 6.37 -7.91 47.88
N THR A 45 6.62 -9.22 47.83
CA THR A 45 7.77 -9.79 47.11
C THR A 45 7.57 -9.85 45.60
N SER A 46 6.33 -10.05 45.15
CA SER A 46 5.96 -10.23 43.74
C SER A 46 5.60 -8.89 43.07
N PHE A 47 5.10 -7.92 43.84
CA PHE A 47 4.71 -6.58 43.41
C PHE A 47 5.43 -5.47 44.20
N PRO A 48 6.78 -5.48 44.30
CA PRO A 48 7.52 -4.58 45.18
C PRO A 48 7.51 -3.10 44.74
N THR A 49 7.17 -2.82 43.47
CA THR A 49 7.14 -1.45 42.91
C THR A 49 5.75 -0.81 42.94
N TYR A 50 4.75 -1.53 43.43
CA TYR A 50 3.38 -1.04 43.54
C TYR A 50 3.03 -0.77 45.00
N SER A 51 1.81 -0.31 45.15
CA SER A 51 1.14 -0.18 46.42
C SER A 51 1.13 -1.47 47.24
N THR A 52 1.11 -1.34 48.57
CA THR A 52 0.85 -2.44 49.51
C THR A 52 -0.57 -2.97 49.30
N HIS A 53 -0.66 -4.25 48.98
CA HIS A 53 -1.90 -5.04 48.90
C HIS A 53 -1.83 -6.12 49.98
N ASP A 54 -1.58 -5.70 51.22
CA ASP A 54 -1.43 -6.57 52.38
C ASP A 54 -2.64 -6.46 53.31
N ALA A 55 -2.57 -7.11 54.47
CA ALA A 55 -3.65 -7.06 55.45
C ALA A 55 -3.99 -5.64 55.93
N VAL A 56 -3.03 -4.71 55.92
CA VAL A 56 -3.27 -3.31 56.32
C VAL A 56 -4.18 -2.63 55.31
N HIS A 57 -3.97 -2.90 54.02
CA HIS A 57 -4.86 -2.41 52.96
C HIS A 57 -6.31 -2.92 53.16
N SER A 58 -6.50 -4.21 53.40
CA SER A 58 -7.84 -4.76 53.72
C SER A 58 -8.47 -4.09 54.95
N MET A 59 -7.67 -3.78 55.99
CA MET A 59 -8.16 -3.06 57.17
C MET A 59 -8.56 -1.61 56.85
N ASN A 60 -7.82 -0.93 55.98
CA ASN A 60 -8.14 0.43 55.53
C ASN A 60 -9.45 0.46 54.72
N ILE A 61 -9.65 -0.52 53.82
CA ILE A 61 -10.91 -0.72 53.09
C ILE A 61 -12.07 -0.86 54.08
N ILE A 62 -11.95 -1.77 55.05
CA ILE A 62 -12.96 -1.98 56.09
C ILE A 62 -13.22 -0.67 56.85
N SER A 63 -12.17 0.05 57.24
CA SER A 63 -12.32 1.33 57.93
C SER A 63 -12.99 2.40 57.07
N ALA A 64 -12.77 2.42 55.75
CA ALA A 64 -13.42 3.34 54.83
C ALA A 64 -14.91 3.01 54.70
N ILE A 65 -15.24 1.73 54.52
CA ILE A 65 -16.62 1.24 54.48
C ILE A 65 -17.35 1.57 55.79
N GLU A 66 -16.73 1.36 56.94
CA GLU A 66 -17.30 1.71 58.25
C GLU A 66 -17.61 3.20 58.40
N LYS A 67 -16.76 4.07 57.83
CA LYS A 67 -16.97 5.53 57.83
C LYS A 67 -18.10 5.93 56.88
N ILE A 68 -18.20 5.29 55.71
CA ILE A 68 -19.28 5.51 54.73
C ILE A 68 -20.63 5.07 55.29
N LEU A 69 -20.69 3.89 55.91
CA LEU A 69 -21.93 3.38 56.51
C LEU A 69 -22.30 4.18 57.76
N GLY A 70 -21.33 4.45 58.63
CA GLY A 70 -21.58 5.08 59.92
C GLY A 70 -22.24 4.16 60.95
N GLN A 71 -22.20 4.58 62.21
CA GLN A 71 -22.59 3.74 63.37
C GLN A 71 -24.07 3.33 63.38
N LYS A 72 -24.96 4.17 62.84
CA LYS A 72 -26.40 3.87 62.77
C LYS A 72 -26.70 2.77 61.75
N THR A 73 -25.93 2.76 60.66
CA THR A 73 -26.14 1.83 59.56
C THR A 73 -25.49 0.49 59.81
N ILE A 74 -24.31 0.45 60.44
CA ILE A 74 -23.70 -0.84 60.84
C ILE A 74 -24.66 -1.64 61.74
N LYS A 75 -25.37 -0.97 62.67
CA LYS A 75 -26.29 -1.62 63.62
C LYS A 75 -27.54 -2.30 63.03
N LYS A 76 -27.95 -1.98 61.80
CA LYS A 76 -29.11 -2.66 61.17
C LYS A 76 -28.73 -3.53 59.98
N MET A 77 -27.45 -3.77 59.76
CA MET A 77 -27.01 -4.79 58.80
C MET A 77 -27.30 -6.19 59.33
N SER A 78 -27.49 -7.15 58.44
CA SER A 78 -27.51 -8.57 58.84
C SER A 78 -26.11 -9.05 59.24
N GLY A 79 -26.05 -10.12 60.03
CA GLY A 79 -24.81 -10.81 60.37
C GLY A 79 -24.08 -11.28 59.11
N ILE A 80 -24.81 -11.85 58.14
CA ILE A 80 -24.24 -12.30 56.87
C ILE A 80 -23.72 -11.16 55.97
N ASP A 81 -24.39 -10.02 55.85
CA ASP A 81 -23.85 -8.87 55.09
C ASP A 81 -22.55 -8.37 55.71
N THR A 82 -22.51 -8.32 57.05
CA THR A 82 -21.31 -7.95 57.80
C THR A 82 -20.17 -8.94 57.55
N PHE A 83 -20.48 -10.24 57.60
CA PHE A 83 -19.53 -11.30 57.28
C PHE A 83 -19.01 -11.18 55.84
N LEU A 84 -19.87 -10.97 54.84
CA LEU A 84 -19.47 -10.87 53.44
C LEU A 84 -18.57 -9.66 53.18
N ILE A 85 -18.85 -8.49 53.76
CA ILE A 85 -17.97 -7.31 53.64
C ILE A 85 -16.59 -7.61 54.21
N LEU A 86 -16.54 -8.15 55.43
CA LEU A 86 -15.28 -8.46 56.10
C LEU A 86 -14.49 -9.52 55.32
N MET A 87 -15.16 -10.60 54.92
CA MET A 87 -14.55 -11.71 54.19
C MET A 87 -14.00 -11.27 52.83
N CYS A 88 -14.82 -10.57 52.02
CA CYS A 88 -14.42 -10.14 50.69
C CYS A 88 -13.35 -9.05 50.73
N ALA A 89 -13.32 -8.17 51.74
CA ALA A 89 -12.25 -7.17 51.89
C ALA A 89 -10.86 -7.81 52.08
N TYR A 90 -10.77 -8.91 52.84
CA TYR A 90 -9.51 -9.67 52.94
C TYR A 90 -9.20 -10.46 51.67
N MET A 91 -10.22 -10.97 50.98
CA MET A 91 -10.01 -11.85 49.82
C MET A 91 -9.78 -11.15 48.48
N HIS A 92 -10.20 -9.90 48.31
CA HIS A 92 -10.26 -9.26 46.99
C HIS A 92 -8.90 -9.23 46.25
N ASP A 93 -7.79 -9.09 46.97
CA ASP A 93 -6.43 -9.05 46.40
C ASP A 93 -5.73 -10.41 46.34
N THR A 94 -6.35 -11.50 46.81
CA THR A 94 -5.70 -12.82 46.84
C THR A 94 -5.29 -13.30 45.44
N GLY A 95 -6.00 -12.86 44.40
CA GLY A 95 -5.66 -13.13 43.01
C GLY A 95 -4.37 -12.47 42.52
N MET A 96 -3.65 -11.71 43.36
CA MET A 96 -2.29 -11.23 43.06
C MET A 96 -1.24 -12.33 43.23
N LEU A 97 -1.50 -13.37 44.04
CA LEU A 97 -0.54 -14.47 44.26
C LEU A 97 -0.39 -15.31 42.99
N TYR A 98 0.84 -15.68 42.63
CA TYR A 98 1.15 -16.62 41.56
C TYR A 98 2.33 -17.51 41.97
N SER A 99 2.31 -18.77 41.52
CA SER A 99 3.35 -19.75 41.85
C SER A 99 4.42 -19.79 40.76
N ASP A 100 5.61 -20.30 41.09
CA ASP A 100 6.67 -20.50 40.09
C ASP A 100 6.23 -21.48 38.98
N GLU A 101 5.49 -22.53 39.36
CA GLU A 101 4.95 -23.50 38.41
C GLU A 101 3.91 -22.86 37.47
N GLU A 102 3.03 -22.02 37.99
CA GLU A 102 2.08 -21.23 37.17
C GLU A 102 2.83 -20.32 36.20
N VAL A 103 3.89 -19.64 36.64
CA VAL A 103 4.70 -18.76 35.79
C VAL A 103 5.40 -19.53 34.68
N LYS A 104 5.97 -20.71 34.96
CA LYS A 104 6.59 -21.57 33.95
C LYS A 104 5.59 -22.01 32.89
N GLN A 105 4.43 -22.49 33.32
CA GLN A 105 3.37 -22.91 32.40
C GLN A 105 2.87 -21.72 31.57
N LEU A 106 2.67 -20.56 32.21
CA LEU A 106 2.28 -19.32 31.56
C LEU A 106 3.29 -18.89 30.50
N TRP A 107 4.59 -19.03 30.79
CA TRP A 107 5.66 -18.58 29.90
C TRP A 107 5.59 -19.24 28.52
N GLU A 108 5.17 -20.51 28.46
CA GLU A 108 5.05 -21.28 27.22
C GLU A 108 3.72 -21.04 26.47
N THR A 109 2.77 -20.31 27.06
CA THR A 109 1.46 -20.08 26.42
C THR A 109 1.56 -19.07 25.28
N GLU A 110 0.86 -19.33 24.17
CA GLU A 110 0.78 -18.41 23.02
C GLU A 110 0.29 -17.02 23.47
N GLY A 111 -0.69 -16.96 24.37
CA GLY A 111 -1.22 -15.69 24.88
C GLY A 111 -0.19 -14.85 25.66
N PHE A 112 0.76 -15.46 26.35
CA PHE A 112 1.83 -14.73 27.04
C PHE A 112 2.96 -14.35 26.08
N GLN A 113 3.28 -15.19 25.10
CA GLN A 113 4.24 -14.88 24.05
C GLN A 113 3.77 -13.72 23.14
N ASP A 114 2.47 -13.68 22.83
CA ASP A 114 1.82 -12.56 22.13
C ASP A 114 1.90 -11.26 22.95
N PHE A 115 1.72 -11.37 24.27
CA PHE A 115 1.89 -10.24 25.19
C PHE A 115 3.34 -9.73 25.19
N LEU A 116 4.34 -10.61 25.27
CA LEU A 116 5.76 -10.24 25.18
C LEU A 116 6.09 -9.56 23.85
N THR A 117 5.59 -10.12 22.74
CA THR A 117 5.80 -9.56 21.39
C THR A 117 5.17 -8.18 21.24
N SER A 118 3.96 -8.00 21.76
CA SER A 118 3.27 -6.72 21.79
C SER A 118 3.99 -5.71 22.69
N ALA A 119 4.45 -6.16 23.86
CA ALA A 119 5.21 -5.34 24.80
C ALA A 119 6.52 -4.82 24.19
N ARG A 120 7.23 -5.62 23.39
CA ARG A 120 8.48 -5.19 22.71
C ARG A 120 8.32 -3.96 21.82
N LYS A 121 7.10 -3.70 21.32
CA LYS A 121 6.78 -2.53 20.49
C LYS A 121 6.54 -1.25 21.30
N ARG A 122 6.34 -1.35 22.62
CA ARG A 122 6.12 -0.20 23.50
C ARG A 122 7.42 0.56 23.76
N GLU A 123 7.33 1.87 23.93
CA GLU A 123 8.49 2.73 24.25
C GLU A 123 8.72 2.90 25.77
N ASP A 124 7.76 2.49 26.58
CA ASP A 124 7.76 2.58 28.04
C ASP A 124 8.64 1.53 28.75
N GLU A 125 8.55 1.49 30.08
CA GLU A 125 9.31 0.57 30.94
C GLU A 125 9.03 -0.90 30.63
N VAL A 126 7.78 -1.24 30.32
CA VAL A 126 7.37 -2.60 29.95
C VAL A 126 8.05 -3.01 28.65
N GLY A 127 8.09 -2.12 27.66
CA GLY A 127 8.78 -2.40 26.40
C GLY A 127 10.29 -2.54 26.54
N ARG A 128 10.92 -1.71 27.40
CA ARG A 128 12.34 -1.88 27.74
C ARG A 128 12.61 -3.21 28.42
N ALA A 129 11.76 -3.63 29.35
CA ALA A 129 11.87 -4.92 30.02
C ALA A 129 11.72 -6.09 29.04
N ALA A 130 10.71 -6.06 28.16
CA ALA A 130 10.47 -7.11 27.17
C ALA A 130 11.63 -7.27 26.18
N ARG A 131 12.24 -6.17 25.73
CA ARG A 131 13.44 -6.20 24.87
C ARG A 131 14.67 -6.76 25.59
N LYS A 132 14.84 -6.47 26.89
CA LYS A 132 15.96 -7.03 27.68
C LYS A 132 15.82 -8.54 27.88
N ILE A 133 14.59 -9.03 28.10
CA ILE A 133 14.32 -10.47 28.18
C ILE A 133 14.63 -11.15 26.84
N ASP A 134 14.18 -10.58 25.72
CA ASP A 134 14.45 -11.12 24.37
C ASP A 134 15.95 -11.21 24.07
N LYS A 135 16.72 -10.16 24.42
CA LYS A 135 18.18 -10.18 24.29
C LYS A 135 18.83 -11.29 25.11
N ALA A 136 18.37 -11.47 26.35
CA ALA A 136 18.88 -12.52 27.23
C ALA A 136 18.54 -13.92 26.69
N GLU A 137 17.32 -14.14 26.18
CA GLU A 137 16.91 -15.40 25.54
C GLU A 137 17.72 -15.71 24.28
N LYS A 138 18.14 -14.69 23.52
CA LYS A 138 19.02 -14.80 22.35
C LYS A 138 20.51 -14.97 22.69
N GLY A 139 20.87 -14.95 23.98
CA GLY A 139 22.26 -15.06 24.42
C GLY A 139 23.08 -13.78 24.24
N GLU A 140 22.45 -12.63 23.97
CA GLU A 140 23.11 -11.33 23.91
C GLU A 140 23.40 -10.81 25.33
N GLY A 141 24.64 -10.39 25.59
CA GLY A 141 25.14 -10.03 26.92
C GLY A 141 24.26 -9.01 27.66
N CYS A 142 23.48 -9.50 28.64
CA CYS A 142 22.68 -8.70 29.56
C CYS A 142 23.07 -9.00 31.00
N SER A 143 22.97 -8.00 31.89
CA SER A 143 23.19 -8.20 33.32
C SER A 143 22.08 -9.08 33.90
N VAL A 144 22.45 -10.18 34.56
CA VAL A 144 21.51 -11.12 35.19
C VAL A 144 20.56 -10.41 36.16
N LEU A 145 21.06 -9.41 36.89
CA LEU A 145 20.26 -8.60 37.82
C LEU A 145 19.20 -7.77 37.09
N GLU A 146 19.52 -7.25 35.90
CA GLU A 146 18.57 -6.50 35.08
C GLU A 146 17.50 -7.41 34.47
N VAL A 147 17.89 -8.58 33.98
CA VAL A 147 16.95 -9.58 33.44
C VAL A 147 15.96 -9.99 34.54
N ARG A 148 16.43 -10.27 35.76
CA ARG A 148 15.57 -10.57 36.91
C ARG A 148 14.53 -9.47 37.17
N ARG A 149 14.95 -8.20 37.11
CA ARG A 149 14.04 -7.05 37.28
C ARG A 149 13.05 -6.94 36.13
N SER A 150 13.51 -7.14 34.89
CA SER A 150 12.65 -7.11 33.71
C SER A 150 11.57 -8.19 33.75
N VAL A 151 11.91 -9.42 34.16
CA VAL A 151 10.92 -10.49 34.35
C VAL A 151 9.85 -10.08 35.36
N ALA A 152 10.26 -9.51 36.50
CA ALA A 152 9.30 -9.03 37.51
C ALA A 152 8.37 -7.93 36.94
N VAL A 153 8.88 -6.95 36.20
CA VAL A 153 8.07 -5.89 35.56
C VAL A 153 7.01 -6.49 34.63
N ILE A 154 7.40 -7.45 33.79
CA ILE A 154 6.49 -8.14 32.87
C ILE A 154 5.40 -8.91 33.62
N LEU A 155 5.78 -9.66 34.65
CA LEU A 155 4.81 -10.43 35.44
C LEU A 155 3.83 -9.51 36.17
N MET A 156 4.30 -8.40 36.73
CA MET A 156 3.42 -7.42 37.38
C MET A 156 2.40 -6.83 36.41
N GLU A 157 2.83 -6.40 35.22
CA GLU A 157 1.96 -5.84 34.18
C GLU A 157 0.97 -6.88 33.64
N TYR A 158 1.36 -8.16 33.62
CA TYR A 158 0.49 -9.23 33.16
C TYR A 158 -0.58 -9.61 34.20
N PHE A 159 -0.19 -9.83 35.45
CA PHE A 159 -1.09 -10.34 36.49
C PHE A 159 -1.98 -9.26 37.10
N ARG A 160 -1.50 -8.01 37.23
CA ARG A 160 -2.25 -6.93 37.89
C ARG A 160 -3.61 -6.64 37.24
N PRO A 161 -3.79 -6.51 35.92
CA PRO A 161 -5.11 -6.25 35.35
C PRO A 161 -6.09 -7.43 35.47
N ARG A 162 -5.57 -8.63 35.81
CA ARG A 162 -6.31 -9.90 35.81
C ARG A 162 -6.55 -10.44 37.22
N HIS A 163 -5.96 -9.85 38.26
CA HIS A 163 -5.97 -10.41 39.61
C HIS A 163 -7.39 -10.65 40.14
N GLY A 164 -8.33 -9.73 39.91
CA GLY A 164 -9.73 -9.95 40.28
C GLY A 164 -10.30 -11.23 39.66
N GLN A 165 -10.06 -11.50 38.38
CA GLN A 165 -10.54 -12.71 37.70
C GLN A 165 -9.85 -13.98 38.22
N ARG A 166 -8.63 -13.85 38.75
CA ARG A 166 -7.82 -14.97 39.27
C ARG A 166 -8.22 -15.41 40.67
N ILE A 167 -8.98 -14.63 41.42
CA ILE A 167 -9.34 -14.95 42.81
C ILE A 167 -9.90 -16.37 42.92
N LYS A 168 -10.86 -16.75 42.07
CA LYS A 168 -11.44 -18.09 42.08
C LYS A 168 -10.38 -19.17 41.82
N HIS A 169 -9.48 -18.95 40.88
CA HIS A 169 -8.40 -19.90 40.56
C HIS A 169 -7.41 -20.05 41.74
N VAL A 170 -7.04 -18.95 42.38
CA VAL A 170 -6.06 -18.95 43.48
C VAL A 170 -6.65 -19.53 44.78
N THR A 171 -7.97 -19.44 44.97
CA THR A 171 -8.64 -19.83 46.22
C THR A 171 -9.39 -21.16 46.14
N ASP A 172 -9.63 -21.72 44.95
CA ASP A 172 -10.24 -23.05 44.77
C ASP A 172 -9.14 -24.14 44.73
N ALA A 173 -9.17 -25.05 45.71
CA ALA A 173 -8.18 -26.11 45.88
C ALA A 173 -8.12 -27.10 44.70
N ARG A 174 -9.14 -27.13 43.84
CA ARG A 174 -9.15 -27.98 42.63
C ARG A 174 -8.36 -27.37 41.47
N THR A 175 -8.00 -26.09 41.58
CA THR A 175 -7.50 -25.33 40.43
C THR A 175 -6.09 -24.78 40.61
N SER A 176 -5.61 -24.58 41.83
CA SER A 176 -4.22 -24.15 42.09
C SER A 176 -3.65 -24.74 43.38
N GLU A 177 -2.33 -24.78 43.47
CA GLU A 177 -1.61 -25.19 44.69
C GLU A 177 -1.93 -24.26 45.87
N PHE A 178 -2.09 -22.95 45.62
CA PHE A 178 -2.50 -22.00 46.66
C PHE A 178 -3.91 -22.24 47.16
N GLY A 179 -4.78 -22.81 46.33
CA GLY A 179 -6.13 -23.18 46.74
C GLY A 179 -6.11 -24.10 47.96
N SER A 180 -5.15 -25.02 48.08
CA SER A 180 -5.02 -25.86 49.28
C SER A 180 -4.76 -25.07 50.59
N LEU A 181 -4.16 -23.88 50.48
CA LEU A 181 -3.81 -23.02 51.63
C LEU A 181 -4.91 -22.00 51.94
N LEU A 182 -5.52 -21.43 50.90
CA LEU A 182 -6.48 -20.33 50.97
C LEU A 182 -7.94 -20.76 50.80
N SER A 183 -8.21 -22.03 50.50
CA SER A 183 -9.57 -22.52 50.27
C SER A 183 -10.46 -22.35 51.50
N ILE A 184 -11.72 -22.08 51.16
CA ILE A 184 -12.87 -21.98 52.04
C ILE A 184 -13.80 -23.17 51.80
N ASP A 185 -13.47 -24.08 50.88
CA ASP A 185 -14.29 -25.24 50.52
C ASP A 185 -14.33 -26.27 51.67
N ASP A 186 -13.33 -26.25 52.57
CA ASP A 186 -13.34 -27.02 53.83
C ASP A 186 -14.23 -26.38 54.93
N SER A 187 -14.91 -25.27 54.63
CA SER A 187 -15.87 -24.66 55.55
C SER A 187 -17.25 -25.34 55.43
N PHE A 188 -18.04 -25.32 56.49
CA PHE A 188 -19.44 -25.77 56.46
C PHE A 188 -20.38 -24.81 55.69
N LEU A 189 -19.84 -23.90 54.87
CA LEU A 189 -20.64 -22.98 54.06
C LEU A 189 -21.21 -23.69 52.83
N PRO A 190 -22.47 -23.42 52.43
CA PRO A 190 -22.99 -23.90 51.17
C PRO A 190 -22.22 -23.34 49.97
N ASP A 191 -22.06 -24.14 48.91
CA ASP A 191 -21.42 -23.74 47.65
C ASP A 191 -21.91 -22.39 47.15
N ARG A 192 -23.21 -22.11 47.26
CA ARG A 192 -23.80 -20.84 46.83
C ARG A 192 -23.21 -19.62 47.56
N ILE A 193 -22.88 -19.72 48.84
CA ILE A 193 -22.26 -18.63 49.61
C ILE A 193 -20.80 -18.47 49.18
N ILE A 194 -20.07 -19.58 49.02
CA ILE A 194 -18.69 -19.59 48.52
C ILE A 194 -18.62 -18.92 47.13
N HIS A 195 -19.54 -19.26 46.22
CA HIS A 195 -19.65 -18.60 44.92
C HIS A 195 -19.89 -17.10 45.03
N ASN A 196 -20.74 -16.65 45.97
CA ASN A 196 -20.94 -15.21 46.19
C ASN A 196 -19.68 -14.52 46.73
N ILE A 197 -18.94 -15.14 47.66
CA ILE A 197 -17.67 -14.61 48.15
C ILE A 197 -16.69 -14.40 47.00
N TYR A 198 -16.53 -15.40 46.12
CA TYR A 198 -15.68 -15.26 44.93
C TYR A 198 -16.18 -14.14 44.01
N ARG A 199 -17.45 -14.12 43.64
CA ARG A 199 -17.99 -13.11 42.71
C ARG A 199 -17.87 -11.69 43.25
N ILE A 200 -18.18 -11.47 44.52
CA ILE A 200 -18.06 -10.16 45.18
C ILE A 200 -16.59 -9.74 45.21
N SER A 201 -15.69 -10.65 45.58
CA SER A 201 -14.26 -10.38 45.60
C SER A 201 -13.74 -10.06 44.19
N MET A 202 -14.20 -10.75 43.14
CA MET A 202 -13.80 -10.51 41.74
C MET A 202 -14.34 -9.18 41.18
N ALA A 203 -15.48 -8.71 41.71
CA ALA A 203 -16.22 -7.58 41.16
C ALA A 203 -15.56 -6.21 41.33
N HIS A 204 -14.49 -6.10 42.13
CA HIS A 204 -13.72 -4.86 42.19
C HIS A 204 -12.95 -4.56 40.88
N ASN A 205 -12.82 -5.53 39.96
CA ASN A 205 -12.35 -5.31 38.59
C ASN A 205 -13.44 -5.42 37.51
N TRP A 206 -14.72 -5.59 37.88
CA TRP A 206 -15.83 -5.67 36.92
C TRP A 206 -16.31 -4.27 36.50
N SER A 207 -17.02 -4.17 35.37
CA SER A 207 -17.80 -2.97 35.08
C SER A 207 -18.99 -2.87 36.04
N PHE A 208 -19.55 -1.66 36.19
CA PHE A 208 -20.71 -1.47 37.05
C PHE A 208 -21.94 -2.24 36.53
N GLU A 209 -22.10 -2.33 35.20
CA GLU A 209 -23.17 -3.10 34.54
C GLU A 209 -23.04 -4.60 34.81
N ASP A 210 -21.82 -5.14 34.81
CA ASP A 210 -21.58 -6.55 35.11
C ASP A 210 -22.02 -6.90 36.54
N ILE A 211 -21.85 -6.00 37.51
CA ILE A 211 -22.37 -6.19 38.88
C ILE A 211 -23.90 -6.34 38.86
N LEU A 212 -24.58 -5.44 38.15
CA LEU A 212 -26.06 -5.46 38.07
C LEU A 212 -26.57 -6.69 37.32
N LYS A 213 -25.86 -7.13 36.28
CA LYS A 213 -26.25 -8.27 35.45
C LYS A 213 -26.00 -9.61 36.15
N GLU A 214 -24.83 -9.76 36.74
CA GLU A 214 -24.34 -11.05 37.22
C GLU A 214 -24.85 -11.31 38.65
N MET A 215 -24.93 -10.30 39.53
CA MET A 215 -25.29 -10.52 40.93
C MET A 215 -26.79 -10.32 41.21
N PRO A 216 -27.40 -11.14 42.10
CA PRO A 216 -28.74 -10.87 42.58
C PRO A 216 -28.77 -9.65 43.50
N LEU A 217 -29.91 -8.95 43.54
CA LEU A 217 -30.12 -7.81 44.46
C LEU A 217 -30.07 -8.26 45.92
N ALA A 218 -30.76 -9.35 46.22
CA ALA A 218 -30.83 -9.95 47.55
C ALA A 218 -30.96 -11.47 47.45
N ASP A 219 -30.51 -12.17 48.49
CA ASP A 219 -30.61 -13.61 48.66
C ASP A 219 -30.65 -13.96 50.17
N SER A 220 -30.96 -15.20 50.55
CA SER A 220 -31.20 -15.60 51.95
C SER A 220 -30.23 -16.68 52.45
N PHE A 221 -29.87 -16.62 53.73
CA PHE A 221 -29.07 -17.65 54.42
C PHE A 221 -29.55 -17.81 55.86
N GLY A 222 -30.01 -19.02 56.21
CA GLY A 222 -30.68 -19.24 57.50
C GLY A 222 -31.95 -18.40 57.60
N VAL A 223 -32.00 -17.53 58.62
CA VAL A 223 -33.11 -16.58 58.85
C VAL A 223 -32.81 -15.15 58.37
N GLU A 224 -31.60 -14.90 57.84
CA GLU A 224 -31.17 -13.57 57.39
C GLU A 224 -31.18 -13.43 55.85
N GLU A 225 -31.35 -12.19 55.38
CA GLU A 225 -31.17 -11.78 53.99
C GLU A 225 -29.79 -11.10 53.83
N PHE A 226 -29.17 -11.29 52.67
CA PHE A 226 -27.89 -10.69 52.27
C PHE A 226 -27.95 -10.09 50.88
N HIS A 227 -27.07 -9.12 50.61
CA HIS A 227 -27.20 -8.22 49.47
C HIS A 227 -25.89 -8.13 48.67
N PRO A 228 -25.62 -9.08 47.74
CA PRO A 228 -24.33 -9.15 47.03
C PRO A 228 -23.94 -7.88 46.28
N ARG A 229 -24.90 -7.21 45.62
CA ARG A 229 -24.65 -5.95 44.90
C ARG A 229 -24.20 -4.83 45.81
N MET A 230 -24.87 -4.69 46.97
CA MET A 230 -24.51 -3.72 47.99
C MET A 230 -23.08 -3.98 48.49
N VAL A 231 -22.76 -5.23 48.82
CA VAL A 231 -21.42 -5.61 49.30
C VAL A 231 -20.36 -5.32 48.24
N ALA A 232 -20.59 -5.71 46.98
CA ALA A 232 -19.65 -5.45 45.88
C ALA A 232 -19.40 -3.94 45.68
N TYR A 233 -20.45 -3.12 45.72
CA TYR A 233 -20.33 -1.67 45.67
C TYR A 233 -19.52 -1.09 46.84
N LEU A 234 -19.76 -1.56 48.07
CA LEU A 234 -19.03 -1.10 49.25
C LEU A 234 -17.54 -1.48 49.19
N ILE A 235 -17.21 -2.69 48.71
CA ILE A 235 -15.81 -3.10 48.50
C ILE A 235 -15.12 -2.18 47.50
N ARG A 236 -15.75 -1.88 46.35
CA ARG A 236 -15.23 -0.96 45.33
C ARG A 236 -14.99 0.44 45.88
N MET A 237 -15.98 0.98 46.58
CA MET A 237 -15.86 2.29 47.23
C MET A 237 -14.77 2.30 48.29
N GLY A 238 -14.64 1.23 49.08
CA GLY A 238 -13.62 1.09 50.11
C GLY A 238 -12.21 1.06 49.53
N ASP A 239 -11.98 0.29 48.48
CA ASP A 239 -10.70 0.19 47.76
C ASP A 239 -10.27 1.55 47.18
N LEU A 240 -11.16 2.23 46.45
CA LEU A 240 -10.87 3.55 45.89
C LEU A 240 -10.58 4.63 46.95
N CYS A 241 -11.12 4.46 48.15
CA CYS A 241 -10.93 5.38 49.27
C CYS A 241 -9.62 5.16 50.05
N ASP A 242 -8.88 4.07 49.80
CA ASP A 242 -7.57 3.85 50.41
C ASP A 242 -6.49 4.71 49.73
N MET A 243 -6.52 6.00 50.02
CA MET A 243 -5.64 7.02 49.45
C MET A 243 -4.59 7.54 50.44
N ASP A 244 -4.29 6.77 51.50
CA ASP A 244 -3.35 7.19 52.54
C ASP A 244 -1.90 7.24 52.01
N ASN A 245 -1.02 7.97 52.70
CA ASN A 245 0.34 8.28 52.23
C ASN A 245 1.29 7.08 52.41
N ASN A 246 0.97 6.15 53.31
CA ASN A 246 1.81 4.99 53.65
C ASN A 246 1.49 3.73 52.83
N ARG A 247 0.88 3.90 51.65
CA ARG A 247 0.41 2.83 50.77
C ARG A 247 1.54 2.15 49.99
N PHE A 248 2.81 2.46 50.24
CA PHE A 248 3.98 1.88 49.57
C PHE A 248 4.97 1.30 50.58
N ASN A 249 5.49 0.11 50.30
CA ASN A 249 6.46 -0.55 51.18
C ASN A 249 7.90 -0.11 50.83
N GLY A 250 8.43 0.86 51.56
CA GLY A 250 9.78 1.38 51.35
C GLY A 250 10.89 0.32 51.46
N VAL A 251 10.69 -0.76 52.24
CA VAL A 251 11.64 -1.88 52.33
C VAL A 251 11.57 -2.74 51.07
N GLY A 252 10.38 -3.10 50.62
CA GLY A 252 10.15 -3.88 49.39
C GLY A 252 10.75 -3.19 48.16
N ILE A 253 10.56 -1.88 48.05
CA ILE A 253 11.13 -1.07 46.97
C ILE A 253 12.66 -1.11 46.99
N LYS A 254 13.29 -0.96 48.16
CA LYS A 254 14.76 -1.03 48.31
C LYS A 254 15.31 -2.42 47.99
N VAL A 255 14.58 -3.48 48.32
CA VAL A 255 14.94 -4.86 47.96
C VAL A 255 14.86 -5.10 46.45
N PHE A 256 13.89 -4.49 45.77
CA PHE A 256 13.78 -4.56 44.31
C PHE A 256 14.89 -3.75 43.61
N GLY A 257 15.13 -2.53 44.09
CA GLY A 257 16.26 -1.68 43.73
C GLY A 257 15.88 -0.22 43.51
N ASN A 258 14.87 0.06 42.70
CA ASN A 258 14.39 1.42 42.41
C ASN A 258 12.96 1.38 41.84
N LEU A 259 12.27 2.53 41.84
CA LEU A 259 11.01 2.71 41.12
C LEU A 259 11.25 3.32 39.74
N GLY A 260 10.53 2.86 38.72
CA GLY A 260 10.47 3.51 37.41
C GLY A 260 9.61 4.78 37.43
N GLU A 261 9.66 5.55 36.34
CA GLU A 261 8.94 6.84 36.21
C GLU A 261 7.43 6.71 36.43
N GLU A 262 6.80 5.65 35.91
CA GLU A 262 5.36 5.41 36.06
C GLU A 262 4.99 5.01 37.49
N ASN A 263 5.77 4.14 38.12
CA ASN A 263 5.57 3.77 39.53
C ASN A 263 5.79 4.96 40.47
N LEU A 264 6.74 5.85 40.15
CA LEU A 264 6.97 7.09 40.90
C LEU A 264 5.76 8.02 40.82
N ALA A 265 5.12 8.15 39.65
CA ALA A 265 3.89 8.94 39.54
C ALA A 265 2.77 8.40 40.45
N HIS A 266 2.61 7.07 40.51
CA HIS A 266 1.65 6.44 41.42
C HIS A 266 2.04 6.60 42.91
N TYR A 267 3.34 6.58 43.24
CA TYR A 267 3.86 6.87 44.59
C TYR A 267 3.54 8.31 45.03
N PHE A 268 3.87 9.28 44.17
CA PHE A 268 3.61 10.70 44.47
C PHE A 268 2.11 11.02 44.51
N LYS A 269 1.26 10.29 43.78
CA LYS A 269 -0.21 10.41 43.89
C LYS A 269 -0.73 10.13 45.30
N HIS A 270 -0.15 9.16 46.00
CA HIS A 270 -0.50 8.94 47.40
C HIS A 270 0.12 10.00 48.30
N LYS A 271 1.42 10.31 48.09
CA LYS A 271 2.16 11.25 48.93
C LYS A 271 1.63 12.68 48.92
N SER A 272 1.03 13.11 47.81
CA SER A 272 0.45 14.45 47.61
C SER A 272 -0.90 14.64 48.31
N VAL A 273 -1.52 13.59 48.86
CA VAL A 273 -2.80 13.71 49.59
C VAL A 273 -2.55 14.41 50.92
N GLU A 274 -3.08 15.63 51.06
CA GLU A 274 -2.98 16.44 52.28
C GLU A 274 -4.20 16.28 53.18
N THR A 275 -5.38 16.04 52.59
CA THR A 275 -6.64 15.82 53.32
C THR A 275 -7.39 14.63 52.74
N LEU A 276 -7.70 13.65 53.59
CA LEU A 276 -8.59 12.52 53.29
C LEU A 276 -9.64 12.41 54.41
N HIS A 277 -10.84 12.91 54.16
CA HIS A 277 -11.96 12.82 55.10
C HIS A 277 -13.08 11.97 54.51
N ILE A 278 -13.47 10.91 55.22
CA ILE A 278 -14.52 9.97 54.82
C ILE A 278 -15.56 9.92 55.93
N SER A 279 -16.83 10.08 55.55
CA SER A 279 -17.99 10.06 56.43
C SER A 279 -19.22 9.55 55.67
N SER A 280 -20.35 9.37 56.37
CA SER A 280 -21.63 9.06 55.74
C SER A 280 -22.17 10.20 54.87
N ASP A 281 -21.74 11.43 55.14
CA ASP A 281 -22.26 12.63 54.46
C ASP A 281 -21.41 12.98 53.22
N GLY A 282 -20.12 12.65 53.24
CA GLY A 282 -19.24 12.94 52.12
C GLY A 282 -17.81 12.40 52.24
N ILE A 283 -17.18 12.29 51.08
CA ILE A 283 -15.77 11.98 50.85
C ILE A 283 -15.09 13.27 50.36
N VAL A 284 -14.13 13.77 51.13
CA VAL A 284 -13.35 14.97 50.79
C VAL A 284 -11.89 14.58 50.62
N VAL A 285 -11.36 14.83 49.43
CA VAL A 285 -9.96 14.63 49.07
C VAL A 285 -9.36 15.96 48.64
N VAL A 286 -8.26 16.36 49.26
CA VAL A 286 -7.41 17.48 48.81
C VAL A 286 -6.02 16.93 48.56
N ALA A 287 -5.59 16.96 47.31
CA ALA A 287 -4.26 16.52 46.89
C ALA A 287 -3.48 17.70 46.30
N ASN A 288 -2.29 17.96 46.82
CA ASN A 288 -1.41 19.03 46.38
C ASN A 288 -0.16 18.45 45.71
N VAL A 289 -0.10 18.54 44.39
CA VAL A 289 1.04 18.07 43.59
C VAL A 289 2.03 19.21 43.45
N CYS A 290 3.11 19.16 44.23
CA CYS A 290 4.15 20.18 44.23
C CYS A 290 5.41 19.69 43.48
N TYR A 291 5.82 20.45 42.46
CA TYR A 291 7.00 20.14 41.65
C TYR A 291 8.27 20.13 42.50
N ASP A 292 8.47 21.14 43.35
CA ASP A 292 9.64 21.25 44.22
C ASP A 292 9.78 20.06 45.19
N MET A 293 8.65 19.57 45.72
CA MET A 293 8.63 18.41 46.61
C MET A 293 9.02 17.13 45.86
N ILE A 294 8.44 16.92 44.67
CA ILE A 294 8.77 15.79 43.81
C ILE A 294 10.25 15.85 43.40
N GLN A 295 10.73 17.02 43.00
CA GLN A 295 12.12 17.23 42.61
C GLN A 295 13.09 16.85 43.73
N ARG A 296 12.92 17.44 44.93
CA ARG A 296 13.81 17.18 46.07
C ARG A 296 13.88 15.70 46.40
N GLU A 297 12.73 15.04 46.49
CA GLU A 297 12.70 13.63 46.85
C GLU A 297 13.25 12.71 45.75
N CYS A 298 12.98 13.00 44.49
CA CYS A 298 13.57 12.27 43.36
C CYS A 298 15.08 12.42 43.33
N GLU A 299 15.61 13.62 43.49
CA GLU A 299 17.05 13.86 43.56
C GLU A 299 17.69 13.15 44.77
N GLU A 300 17.01 13.17 45.91
CA GLU A 300 17.51 12.59 47.17
C GLU A 300 17.34 11.08 47.32
N ASN A 301 16.44 10.43 46.56
CA ASN A 301 16.09 9.03 46.81
C ASN A 301 16.01 8.15 45.56
N TRP A 302 15.61 8.68 44.40
CA TRP A 302 15.20 7.87 43.25
C TRP A 302 16.12 8.03 42.01
N LEU A 303 16.51 9.25 41.66
CA LEU A 303 17.22 9.61 40.42
C LEU A 303 18.69 10.01 40.64
N LYS A 304 19.29 9.62 41.77
CA LYS A 304 20.66 10.00 42.20
C LYS A 304 21.73 9.82 41.13
N HIS A 305 21.66 8.73 40.40
CA HIS A 305 22.70 8.27 39.47
C HIS A 305 22.41 8.64 38.00
N MET A 306 21.35 9.40 37.74
CA MET A 306 20.96 9.82 36.39
C MET A 306 21.63 11.14 36.02
N GLU A 307 22.05 11.28 34.76
CA GLU A 307 22.61 12.53 34.23
C GLU A 307 21.60 13.68 34.31
N LYS A 308 22.10 14.92 34.45
CA LYS A 308 21.25 16.08 34.74
C LYS A 308 20.14 16.29 33.68
N ALA A 309 20.48 16.19 32.40
CA ALA A 309 19.53 16.42 31.31
C ALA A 309 18.42 15.34 31.27
N GLU A 310 18.77 14.08 31.48
CA GLU A 310 17.80 12.98 31.55
C GLU A 310 16.90 13.11 32.79
N ARG A 311 17.50 13.50 33.92
CA ARG A 311 16.79 13.73 35.18
C ARG A 311 15.74 14.84 35.06
N ASP A 312 16.08 15.96 34.44
CA ASP A 312 15.15 17.08 34.24
C ASP A 312 13.95 16.66 33.38
N SER A 313 14.18 15.84 32.35
CA SER A 313 13.11 15.27 31.52
C SER A 313 12.23 14.29 32.32
N ALA A 314 12.85 13.38 33.09
CA ALA A 314 12.14 12.40 33.90
C ALA A 314 11.29 13.08 34.99
N LEU A 315 11.82 14.12 35.66
CA LEU A 315 11.10 14.90 36.67
C LEU A 315 9.83 15.55 36.10
N LYS A 316 9.94 16.14 34.90
CA LYS A 316 8.78 16.71 34.21
C LYS A 316 7.72 15.65 33.88
N ASN A 317 8.15 14.48 33.41
CA ASN A 317 7.24 13.36 33.14
C ASN A 317 6.55 12.86 34.42
N ILE A 318 7.30 12.64 35.49
CA ILE A 318 6.78 12.18 36.79
C ILE A 318 5.76 13.17 37.34
N PHE A 319 6.07 14.46 37.32
CA PHE A 319 5.14 15.51 37.75
C PHE A 319 3.84 15.49 36.93
N GLN A 320 3.94 15.51 35.61
CA GLN A 320 2.77 15.48 34.73
C GLN A 320 1.93 14.21 34.92
N ASN A 321 2.59 13.05 35.04
CA ASN A 321 1.91 11.78 35.23
C ASN A 321 1.26 11.69 36.63
N THR A 322 1.86 12.28 37.67
CA THR A 322 1.25 12.37 39.01
C THR A 322 -0.07 13.15 38.96
N VAL A 323 -0.09 14.28 38.24
CA VAL A 323 -1.33 15.05 38.02
C VAL A 323 -2.36 14.22 37.26
N LYS A 324 -1.95 13.51 36.19
CA LYS A 324 -2.84 12.62 35.43
C LYS A 324 -3.42 11.50 36.29
N GLU A 325 -2.62 10.89 37.17
CA GLU A 325 -3.07 9.84 38.09
C GLU A 325 -4.18 10.35 39.01
N HIS A 326 -4.06 11.55 39.58
CA HIS A 326 -5.15 12.16 40.35
C HIS A 326 -6.40 12.44 39.53
N ILE A 327 -6.26 12.91 38.29
CA ILE A 327 -7.40 13.15 37.39
C ILE A 327 -8.12 11.83 37.10
N ASN A 328 -7.38 10.76 36.80
CA ASN A 328 -7.95 9.43 36.57
C ASN A 328 -8.64 8.90 37.85
N TRP A 329 -8.00 9.00 39.01
CA TRP A 329 -8.56 8.54 40.29
C TRP A 329 -9.83 9.31 40.68
N LYS A 330 -9.82 10.63 40.50
CA LYS A 330 -10.99 11.50 40.66
C LYS A 330 -12.11 11.04 39.74
N SER A 331 -11.82 10.80 38.45
CA SER A 331 -12.81 10.32 37.49
C SER A 331 -13.41 8.96 37.88
N TRP A 332 -12.60 8.02 38.40
CA TRP A 332 -13.11 6.72 38.87
C TRP A 332 -14.01 6.86 40.09
N LEU A 333 -13.61 7.65 41.09
CA LEU A 333 -14.46 7.95 42.25
C LEU A 333 -15.76 8.67 41.85
N GLU A 334 -15.69 9.65 40.94
CA GLU A 334 -16.87 10.36 40.42
C GLU A 334 -17.82 9.40 39.69
N GLN A 335 -17.29 8.49 38.88
CA GLN A 335 -18.07 7.46 38.18
C GLN A 335 -18.76 6.53 39.16
N GLU A 336 -18.05 5.97 40.15
CA GLU A 336 -18.65 5.07 41.14
C GLU A 336 -19.72 5.76 42.00
N VAL A 337 -19.45 6.98 42.47
CA VAL A 337 -20.44 7.77 43.24
C VAL A 337 -21.66 8.11 42.38
N THR A 338 -21.46 8.49 41.13
CA THR A 338 -22.57 8.81 40.21
C THR A 338 -23.39 7.56 39.88
N ALA A 339 -22.74 6.44 39.57
CA ALA A 339 -23.39 5.17 39.31
C ALA A 339 -24.15 4.67 40.54
N GLY A 340 -23.55 4.78 41.74
CA GLY A 340 -24.21 4.47 43.01
C GLY A 340 -25.46 5.32 43.25
N LYS A 341 -25.43 6.61 42.91
CA LYS A 341 -26.61 7.51 42.99
C LYS A 341 -27.69 7.11 41.97
N MET A 342 -27.31 6.92 40.71
CA MET A 342 -28.23 6.57 39.62
C MET A 342 -28.91 5.22 39.85
N HIS A 343 -28.16 4.20 40.26
CA HIS A 343 -28.63 2.83 40.45
C HIS A 343 -28.92 2.48 41.92
N SER A 344 -29.17 3.48 42.76
CA SER A 344 -29.42 3.28 44.20
C SER A 344 -30.52 2.23 44.50
N MET A 345 -31.58 2.18 43.67
CA MET A 345 -32.66 1.20 43.81
C MET A 345 -32.27 -0.23 43.43
N GLU A 346 -31.24 -0.40 42.63
CA GLU A 346 -30.76 -1.70 42.15
C GLU A 346 -29.55 -2.20 42.95
N LEU A 347 -29.03 -1.39 43.87
CA LEU A 347 -27.91 -1.70 44.77
C LEU A 347 -28.35 -1.97 46.21
N PHE A 348 -29.23 -1.14 46.77
CA PHE A 348 -29.52 -1.14 48.21
C PHE A 348 -30.94 -1.66 48.53
N PRO A 349 -31.08 -2.57 49.50
CA PRO A 349 -32.39 -2.95 50.03
C PRO A 349 -33.02 -1.78 50.82
N GLU A 350 -34.26 -1.42 50.50
CA GLU A 350 -35.01 -0.27 51.04
C GLU A 350 -34.31 1.11 50.90
N LYS A 351 -34.98 2.06 50.22
CA LYS A 351 -34.49 3.41 49.82
C LYS A 351 -33.90 4.34 50.92
N LYS A 352 -33.79 3.94 52.19
CA LYS A 352 -33.47 4.84 53.31
C LYS A 352 -32.34 4.41 54.24
N PHE A 353 -31.72 3.23 54.07
CA PHE A 353 -30.76 2.76 55.07
C PHE A 353 -29.29 3.11 54.79
N ILE A 354 -28.88 3.16 53.53
CA ILE A 354 -27.53 3.55 53.10
C ILE A 354 -27.64 4.76 52.16
N SER A 355 -26.96 5.85 52.48
CA SER A 355 -26.81 7.01 51.61
C SER A 355 -25.47 6.96 50.88
N VAL A 356 -25.48 7.20 49.57
CA VAL A 356 -24.24 7.39 48.80
C VAL A 356 -23.63 8.73 49.17
N PRO A 357 -22.37 8.79 49.66
CA PRO A 357 -21.75 10.02 50.12
C PRO A 357 -21.52 11.02 48.97
N GLU A 358 -21.53 12.32 49.29
CA GLU A 358 -21.12 13.36 48.32
C GLU A 358 -19.60 13.39 48.14
N LEU A 359 -19.11 13.54 46.91
CA LEU A 359 -17.69 13.58 46.61
C LEU A 359 -17.21 15.02 46.39
N LYS A 360 -16.15 15.40 47.09
CA LYS A 360 -15.39 16.65 46.86
C LYS A 360 -13.92 16.32 46.68
N TYR A 361 -13.47 16.23 45.44
CA TYR A 361 -12.08 15.98 45.09
C TYR A 361 -11.44 17.25 44.51
N LYS A 362 -10.51 17.86 45.28
CA LYS A 362 -9.70 19.00 44.87
C LYS A 362 -8.27 18.59 44.56
N ILE A 363 -7.76 19.02 43.42
CA ILE A 363 -6.37 18.82 42.99
C ILE A 363 -5.74 20.22 42.92
N LEU A 364 -4.70 20.44 43.72
CA LEU A 364 -3.88 21.66 43.73
C LEU A 364 -2.56 21.35 43.02
N ILE A 365 -2.07 22.29 42.22
CA ILE A 365 -0.76 22.22 41.56
C ILE A 365 0.07 23.36 42.14
N ASP A 366 1.18 23.02 42.80
CA ASP A 366 2.05 23.97 43.49
C ASP A 366 1.29 24.91 44.46
N GLY A 367 0.29 24.35 45.17
CA GLY A 367 -0.55 25.09 46.12
C GLY A 367 -1.69 25.90 45.49
N GLU A 368 -1.77 26.00 44.16
CA GLU A 368 -2.84 26.71 43.46
C GLU A 368 -3.91 25.77 42.90
N GLU A 369 -5.17 26.18 43.00
CA GLU A 369 -6.30 25.42 42.44
C GLU A 369 -6.34 25.64 40.92
N SER A 370 -5.96 24.61 40.15
CA SER A 370 -5.90 24.71 38.70
C SER A 370 -7.29 24.61 38.06
N GLU A 371 -7.69 25.56 37.20
CA GLU A 371 -8.95 25.49 36.44
C GLU A 371 -9.09 24.20 35.60
N SER A 372 -7.95 23.62 35.19
CA SER A 372 -7.88 22.37 34.43
C SER A 372 -8.31 21.13 35.21
N THR A 373 -8.38 21.20 36.53
CA THR A 373 -8.76 20.09 37.42
C THR A 373 -10.27 20.05 37.73
N HIS A 374 -11.00 21.14 37.42
CA HIS A 374 -12.46 21.26 37.62
C HIS A 374 -13.28 20.81 36.41
N LYS A 375 -12.71 20.91 35.22
CA LYS A 375 -13.29 20.38 33.98
C LYS A 375 -12.37 19.26 33.55
N ASN A 376 -12.80 18.01 33.51
CA ASN A 376 -12.02 16.93 32.90
C ASN A 376 -11.59 17.35 31.48
N LEU A 377 -10.41 17.97 31.33
CA LEU A 377 -9.88 18.49 30.07
C LEU A 377 -9.29 17.34 29.23
N LYS A 378 -10.01 16.22 29.14
CA LYS A 378 -9.81 15.25 28.07
C LYS A 378 -10.60 15.76 26.86
N PHE A 379 -10.04 15.60 25.66
CA PHE A 379 -10.82 15.72 24.45
C PHE A 379 -11.95 14.69 24.50
N LEU A 380 -13.15 15.16 24.81
CA LEU A 380 -14.37 14.38 24.64
C LEU A 380 -14.78 14.55 23.18
N PHE A 381 -14.60 13.50 22.38
CA PHE A 381 -15.24 13.44 21.08
C PHE A 381 -16.75 13.32 21.32
N SER A 382 -17.51 14.32 20.87
CA SER A 382 -18.96 14.17 20.80
C SER A 382 -19.26 13.06 19.79
N SER A 383 -19.87 11.96 20.25
CA SER A 383 -20.28 10.85 19.38
C SER A 383 -21.15 11.37 18.23
N GLU A 384 -22.03 12.33 18.50
CA GLU A 384 -22.87 13.00 17.50
C GLU A 384 -22.02 13.73 16.43
N LYS A 385 -21.01 14.51 16.83
CA LYS A 385 -20.10 15.16 15.87
C LYS A 385 -19.23 14.16 15.10
N ALA A 386 -18.83 13.05 15.73
CA ALA A 386 -18.06 12.00 15.08
C ALA A 386 -18.89 11.24 14.02
N PHE A 387 -20.12 10.84 14.37
CA PHE A 387 -21.07 10.28 13.41
C PHE A 387 -21.40 11.28 12.32
N LYS A 388 -21.57 12.57 12.65
CA LYS A 388 -21.76 13.62 11.66
C LYS A 388 -20.60 13.70 10.66
N LEU A 389 -19.34 13.62 11.11
CA LEU A 389 -18.17 13.65 10.23
C LEU A 389 -18.09 12.42 9.30
N ILE A 390 -18.43 11.23 9.80
CA ILE A 390 -18.38 9.97 9.07
C ILE A 390 -19.56 9.84 8.10
N GLU A 391 -20.77 10.18 8.55
CA GLU A 391 -22.03 10.06 7.81
C GLU A 391 -22.29 11.26 6.88
N ASP A 392 -21.63 12.43 7.05
CA ASP A 392 -21.71 13.59 6.11
C ASP A 392 -20.60 13.58 5.03
N ILE A 393 -19.92 12.45 4.80
CA ILE A 393 -19.03 12.19 3.64
C ILE A 393 -17.72 13.04 3.61
N SER A 394 -17.35 13.73 4.69
CA SER A 394 -16.10 14.53 4.76
C SER A 394 -14.82 13.71 4.47
N ILE A 395 -14.83 12.41 4.77
CA ILE A 395 -13.68 11.50 4.56
C ILE A 395 -13.63 10.97 3.11
N TYR A 396 -14.75 10.93 2.40
CA TYR A 396 -14.90 10.27 1.09
C TYR A 396 -15.17 11.24 -0.07
N GLN A 397 -14.72 12.50 0.06
CA GLN A 397 -14.75 13.51 -1.01
C GLN A 397 -16.14 13.71 -1.66
N ASN A 398 -17.23 13.67 -0.88
CA ASN A 398 -18.61 13.92 -1.32
C ASN A 398 -19.19 12.95 -2.40
N ASN A 399 -18.70 11.71 -2.51
CA ASN A 399 -19.33 10.71 -3.38
C ASN A 399 -20.62 10.14 -2.76
N LYS A 400 -21.79 10.55 -3.29
CA LYS A 400 -23.13 10.29 -2.69
C LYS A 400 -23.56 8.82 -2.65
N LEU A 401 -22.93 7.94 -3.43
CA LEU A 401 -23.23 6.50 -3.47
C LEU A 401 -22.05 5.62 -3.00
N ILE A 402 -21.12 6.19 -2.21
CA ILE A 402 -19.95 5.47 -1.70
C ILE A 402 -20.30 4.23 -0.87
N PHE A 403 -21.50 4.20 -0.27
CA PHE A 403 -21.98 3.05 0.50
C PHE A 403 -22.02 1.76 -0.32
N VAL A 404 -22.20 1.83 -1.64
CA VAL A 404 -22.21 0.65 -2.51
C VAL A 404 -20.87 -0.07 -2.43
N ARG A 405 -19.76 0.68 -2.51
CA ARG A 405 -18.40 0.15 -2.38
C ARG A 405 -18.17 -0.48 -1.00
N GLU A 406 -18.53 0.21 0.08
CA GLU A 406 -18.32 -0.28 1.44
C GLU A 406 -19.14 -1.54 1.74
N LEU A 407 -20.39 -1.60 1.27
CA LEU A 407 -21.22 -2.78 1.44
C LEU A 407 -20.71 -3.97 0.61
N ILE A 408 -20.26 -3.74 -0.62
CA ILE A 408 -19.58 -4.78 -1.43
C ILE A 408 -18.36 -5.32 -0.69
N GLN A 409 -17.53 -4.44 -0.10
CA GLN A 409 -16.34 -4.88 0.62
C GLN A 409 -16.69 -5.71 1.87
N ASN A 410 -17.71 -5.32 2.63
CA ASN A 410 -18.19 -6.11 3.77
C ASN A 410 -18.72 -7.48 3.31
N ALA A 411 -19.46 -7.52 2.21
CA ALA A 411 -19.96 -8.76 1.60
C ALA A 411 -18.81 -9.67 1.13
N LEU A 412 -17.78 -9.10 0.49
CA LEU A 412 -16.57 -9.83 0.08
C LEU A 412 -15.85 -10.44 1.27
N ASP A 413 -15.64 -9.68 2.34
CA ASP A 413 -14.95 -10.16 3.54
C ASP A 413 -15.69 -11.32 4.22
N ALA A 414 -17.01 -11.21 4.37
CA ALA A 414 -17.83 -12.28 4.92
C ALA A 414 -17.83 -13.54 4.02
N THR A 415 -17.80 -13.33 2.70
CA THR A 415 -17.77 -14.41 1.71
C THR A 415 -16.42 -15.11 1.66
N LYS A 416 -15.30 -14.40 1.79
CA LYS A 416 -13.95 -14.96 1.88
C LYS A 416 -13.79 -15.94 3.05
N MET A 417 -14.27 -15.54 4.24
CA MET A 417 -14.30 -16.43 5.41
C MET A 417 -15.12 -17.69 5.12
N GLN A 418 -16.28 -17.55 4.48
CA GLN A 418 -17.12 -18.69 4.16
C GLN A 418 -16.48 -19.60 3.10
N LEU A 419 -15.83 -19.03 2.09
CA LEU A 419 -15.14 -19.77 1.05
C LEU A 419 -14.03 -20.63 1.64
N TYR A 420 -13.23 -20.09 2.56
CA TYR A 420 -12.22 -20.86 3.30
C TYR A 420 -12.81 -22.05 4.04
N ARG A 421 -13.94 -21.85 4.75
CA ARG A 421 -14.64 -22.93 5.45
C ARG A 421 -15.18 -23.99 4.51
N THR A 422 -15.78 -23.57 3.39
CA THR A 422 -16.31 -24.47 2.35
C THR A 422 -15.20 -25.34 1.76
N LEU A 423 -14.08 -24.73 1.36
CA LEU A 423 -12.93 -25.44 0.79
C LEU A 423 -12.29 -26.39 1.81
N SER A 424 -12.14 -25.96 3.07
CA SER A 424 -11.65 -26.81 4.15
C SER A 424 -12.57 -28.01 4.39
N ALA A 425 -13.89 -27.81 4.32
CA ALA A 425 -14.87 -28.89 4.45
C ALA A 425 -14.84 -29.87 3.27
N TYR A 426 -14.50 -29.41 2.07
CA TYR A 426 -14.23 -30.26 0.90
C TYR A 426 -12.88 -31.00 0.97
N GLY A 427 -12.10 -30.77 2.03
CA GLY A 427 -10.81 -31.42 2.25
C GLY A 427 -9.65 -30.77 1.48
N PHE A 428 -9.84 -29.57 0.94
CA PHE A 428 -8.78 -28.84 0.25
C PHE A 428 -7.72 -28.39 1.27
N GLN A 429 -6.46 -28.73 1.00
CA GLN A 429 -5.33 -28.38 1.87
C GLN A 429 -4.66 -27.10 1.36
N PHE A 430 -4.81 -26.02 2.12
CA PHE A 430 -4.08 -24.79 1.87
C PHE A 430 -2.62 -24.94 2.26
N ASN A 431 -1.71 -24.58 1.35
CA ASN A 431 -0.29 -24.40 1.61
C ASN A 431 0.10 -22.93 1.37
N GLU A 432 1.29 -22.53 1.82
CA GLU A 432 1.79 -21.14 1.67
C GLU A 432 1.88 -20.67 0.20
N LYS A 433 1.84 -21.58 -0.77
CA LYS A 433 1.98 -21.29 -2.21
C LYS A 433 0.66 -21.36 -2.98
N THR A 434 -0.46 -21.62 -2.30
CA THR A 434 -1.76 -21.86 -2.95
C THR A 434 -2.32 -20.55 -3.48
N SER A 435 -2.59 -20.50 -4.79
CA SER A 435 -3.15 -19.33 -5.47
C SER A 435 -4.68 -19.43 -5.63
N PRO A 436 -5.38 -18.29 -5.86
CA PRO A 436 -6.80 -18.31 -6.25
C PRO A 436 -7.07 -19.13 -7.53
N PHE A 437 -6.10 -19.18 -8.44
CA PHE A 437 -6.20 -19.90 -9.71
C PHE A 437 -6.11 -21.43 -9.52
N ASP A 438 -5.31 -21.87 -8.54
CA ASP A 438 -5.23 -23.29 -8.16
C ASP A 438 -6.58 -23.79 -7.63
N VAL A 439 -7.27 -22.94 -6.86
CA VAL A 439 -8.60 -23.21 -6.34
C VAL A 439 -9.63 -23.29 -7.47
N GLU A 440 -9.61 -22.35 -8.43
CA GLU A 440 -10.52 -22.38 -9.59
C GLU A 440 -10.31 -23.64 -10.45
N ARG A 441 -9.06 -24.09 -10.63
CA ARG A 441 -8.75 -25.32 -11.38
C ARG A 441 -9.22 -26.58 -10.64
N ALA A 442 -9.08 -26.61 -9.30
CA ALA A 442 -9.51 -27.73 -8.48
C ALA A 442 -11.04 -27.80 -8.32
N TYR A 443 -11.70 -26.66 -8.19
CA TYR A 443 -13.15 -26.52 -7.99
C TYR A 443 -13.72 -25.44 -8.93
N PRO A 444 -13.97 -25.76 -10.21
CA PRO A 444 -14.48 -24.80 -11.18
C PRO A 444 -15.78 -24.13 -10.71
N ASN A 445 -15.88 -22.81 -10.92
CA ASN A 445 -17.04 -21.96 -10.57
C ASN A 445 -17.28 -21.75 -9.07
N ILE A 446 -16.40 -22.22 -8.17
CA ILE A 446 -16.63 -22.07 -6.71
C ILE A 446 -16.78 -20.60 -6.28
N PHE A 447 -16.06 -19.69 -6.93
CA PHE A 447 -16.19 -18.24 -6.65
C PHE A 447 -17.51 -17.67 -7.18
N GLU A 448 -18.00 -18.15 -8.32
CA GLU A 448 -19.30 -17.74 -8.90
C GLU A 448 -20.47 -18.27 -8.06
N GLU A 449 -20.38 -19.49 -7.53
CA GLU A 449 -21.38 -20.05 -6.62
C GLU A 449 -21.58 -19.20 -5.35
N HIS A 450 -20.55 -18.44 -4.95
CA HIS A 450 -20.56 -17.54 -3.80
C HIS A 450 -20.80 -16.07 -4.19
N ALA A 451 -21.36 -15.81 -5.38
CA ALA A 451 -21.58 -14.46 -5.87
C ALA A 451 -22.45 -13.58 -4.96
N ILE A 452 -22.16 -12.28 -5.02
CA ILE A 452 -22.88 -11.22 -4.33
C ILE A 452 -23.96 -10.68 -5.25
N MET A 453 -25.18 -10.50 -4.71
CA MET A 453 -26.32 -10.00 -5.47
C MET A 453 -26.70 -8.61 -4.98
N ILE A 454 -26.76 -7.64 -5.90
CA ILE A 454 -27.28 -6.29 -5.66
C ILE A 454 -28.62 -6.18 -6.40
N HIS A 455 -29.61 -5.64 -5.70
CA HIS A 455 -30.92 -5.36 -6.29
C HIS A 455 -31.37 -3.95 -5.97
N THR A 456 -31.85 -3.25 -7.00
CA THR A 456 -32.38 -1.89 -6.89
C THR A 456 -33.72 -1.72 -7.57
N ASP A 457 -34.59 -0.95 -6.93
CA ASP A 457 -35.89 -0.62 -7.50
C ASP A 457 -36.36 0.78 -7.06
N TYR A 458 -36.87 1.56 -8.01
CA TYR A 458 -37.36 2.92 -7.82
C TYR A 458 -38.88 2.96 -7.86
N SER A 459 -39.45 3.43 -6.76
CA SER A 459 -40.89 3.68 -6.64
C SER A 459 -41.22 5.10 -7.10
N ARG A 460 -41.88 5.23 -8.26
CA ARG A 460 -42.38 6.52 -8.78
C ARG A 460 -43.38 7.19 -7.83
N GLU A 461 -44.17 6.41 -7.10
CA GLU A 461 -45.18 6.92 -6.17
C GLU A 461 -44.57 7.59 -4.94
N THR A 462 -43.47 7.06 -4.43
CA THR A 462 -42.83 7.54 -3.21
C THR A 462 -41.58 8.39 -3.47
N GLY A 463 -41.05 8.38 -4.69
CA GLY A 463 -39.79 9.02 -5.05
C GLY A 463 -38.56 8.37 -4.39
N LYS A 464 -38.72 7.14 -3.87
CA LYS A 464 -37.67 6.42 -3.14
C LYS A 464 -37.06 5.31 -3.98
N VAL A 465 -35.76 5.10 -3.77
CA VAL A 465 -35.00 3.96 -4.26
C VAL A 465 -34.90 2.93 -3.14
N TYR A 466 -35.32 1.70 -3.40
CA TYR A 466 -34.98 0.54 -2.61
C TYR A 466 -33.63 0.01 -3.08
N PHE A 467 -32.73 -0.24 -2.12
CA PHE A 467 -31.44 -0.86 -2.37
C PHE A 467 -31.31 -2.08 -1.46
N SER A 468 -30.84 -3.19 -2.02
CA SER A 468 -30.47 -4.37 -1.27
C SER A 468 -29.20 -5.00 -1.82
N ILE A 469 -28.38 -5.54 -0.90
CA ILE A 469 -27.20 -6.33 -1.23
C ILE A 469 -27.22 -7.59 -0.39
N ARG A 470 -26.98 -8.73 -1.03
CA ARG A 470 -27.02 -10.06 -0.42
C ARG A 470 -25.71 -10.79 -0.69
N ASP A 471 -25.13 -11.31 0.37
CA ASP A 471 -23.95 -12.17 0.35
C ASP A 471 -24.29 -13.59 0.82
N LYS A 472 -23.46 -14.57 0.45
CA LYS A 472 -23.50 -15.95 0.93
C LYS A 472 -22.40 -16.22 1.98
N GLY A 473 -22.02 -15.20 2.73
CA GLY A 473 -20.94 -15.26 3.72
C GLY A 473 -21.31 -15.99 5.01
N ILE A 474 -20.51 -15.79 6.06
CA ILE A 474 -20.66 -16.49 7.35
C ILE A 474 -21.91 -16.08 8.16
N GLY A 475 -22.61 -15.02 7.76
CA GLY A 475 -23.71 -14.42 8.52
C GLY A 475 -23.25 -13.72 9.81
N ILE A 476 -24.17 -13.05 10.49
CA ILE A 476 -23.91 -12.26 11.70
C ILE A 476 -24.77 -12.82 12.85
N SER A 477 -24.11 -13.35 13.87
CA SER A 477 -24.79 -13.82 15.08
C SER A 477 -25.21 -12.67 15.99
N MET A 478 -26.10 -12.91 16.97
CA MET A 478 -26.47 -11.88 17.95
C MET A 478 -25.27 -11.38 18.77
N ASP A 479 -24.33 -12.27 19.10
CA ASP A 479 -23.15 -11.90 19.87
C ASP A 479 -22.13 -11.15 19.02
N GLU A 480 -21.98 -11.49 17.73
CA GLU A 480 -21.14 -10.74 16.79
C GLU A 480 -21.71 -9.35 16.55
N PHE A 481 -23.03 -9.23 16.40
CA PHE A 481 -23.72 -7.95 16.24
C PHE A 481 -23.45 -7.02 17.43
N LYS A 482 -23.65 -7.50 18.66
CA LYS A 482 -23.42 -6.70 19.88
C LYS A 482 -21.96 -6.28 20.02
N ARG A 483 -21.03 -7.22 19.79
CA ARG A 483 -19.60 -6.98 20.04
C ARG A 483 -18.92 -6.17 18.95
N ASN A 484 -19.33 -6.29 17.69
CA ASN A 484 -18.57 -5.79 16.55
C ASN A 484 -19.35 -4.85 15.61
N ILE A 485 -20.69 -4.91 15.58
CA ILE A 485 -21.50 -4.02 14.72
C ILE A 485 -21.99 -2.80 15.50
N LEU A 486 -22.44 -2.98 16.75
CA LEU A 486 -22.86 -1.86 17.62
C LEU A 486 -21.69 -1.04 18.16
N THR A 487 -20.49 -1.63 18.21
CA THR A 487 -19.28 -0.93 18.65
C THR A 487 -18.52 -0.42 17.43
N THR A 488 -18.76 0.83 17.04
CA THR A 488 -18.08 1.47 15.90
C THR A 488 -16.56 1.46 16.09
N GLY A 489 -15.82 1.16 15.01
CA GLY A 489 -14.35 1.14 15.02
C GLY A 489 -13.73 -0.25 15.22
N ARG A 490 -14.52 -1.28 15.57
CA ARG A 490 -14.02 -2.65 15.67
C ARG A 490 -13.91 -3.33 14.32
N SER A 491 -12.69 -3.56 13.87
CA SER A 491 -12.37 -4.21 12.59
C SER A 491 -11.97 -5.67 12.76
N TRP A 492 -11.69 -6.39 11.66
CA TRP A 492 -11.34 -7.82 11.70
C TRP A 492 -10.18 -8.16 12.65
N PRO A 493 -9.06 -7.41 12.73
CA PRO A 493 -7.98 -7.65 13.68
C PRO A 493 -8.41 -7.67 15.16
N GLU A 494 -9.47 -6.94 15.51
CA GLU A 494 -9.94 -6.87 16.91
C GLU A 494 -10.89 -8.01 17.27
N ARG A 495 -11.33 -8.80 16.29
CA ARG A 495 -12.25 -9.92 16.47
C ARG A 495 -11.48 -11.19 16.86
N LYS A 496 -11.14 -11.31 18.15
CA LYS A 496 -10.35 -12.41 18.72
C LYS A 496 -10.82 -13.81 18.31
N GLU A 497 -12.14 -14.01 18.24
CA GLU A 497 -12.78 -15.29 17.88
C GLU A 497 -12.43 -15.80 16.47
N TYR A 498 -12.07 -14.89 15.55
CA TYR A 498 -11.72 -15.24 14.17
C TYR A 498 -10.20 -15.23 13.93
N GLN A 499 -9.37 -14.80 14.89
CA GLN A 499 -7.93 -14.61 14.65
C GLN A 499 -7.22 -15.94 14.34
N ASP A 500 -7.55 -17.01 15.05
CA ASP A 500 -6.92 -18.31 14.82
C ASP A 500 -7.28 -18.87 13.43
N GLU A 501 -8.51 -18.62 12.98
CA GLU A 501 -8.97 -18.99 11.64
C GLU A 501 -8.28 -18.14 10.58
N ILE A 502 -8.24 -16.81 10.75
CA ILE A 502 -7.61 -15.86 9.83
C ILE A 502 -6.10 -16.11 9.72
N LYS A 503 -5.40 -16.42 10.82
CA LYS A 503 -3.98 -16.79 10.82
C LYS A 503 -3.69 -18.01 9.94
N ARG A 504 -4.62 -18.97 9.85
CA ARG A 504 -4.50 -20.19 9.04
C ARG A 504 -4.91 -19.99 7.58
N MET A 505 -5.66 -18.94 7.27
CA MET A 505 -6.04 -18.61 5.89
C MET A 505 -4.84 -18.10 5.10
N PRO A 506 -4.74 -18.42 3.79
CA PRO A 506 -3.76 -17.78 2.91
C PRO A 506 -4.05 -16.28 2.78
N GLU A 507 -3.00 -15.46 2.62
CA GLU A 507 -3.10 -13.98 2.68
C GLU A 507 -4.16 -13.41 1.73
N TRP A 508 -4.23 -13.94 0.51
CA TRP A 508 -5.18 -13.50 -0.51
C TRP A 508 -6.65 -13.72 -0.13
N LEU A 509 -6.93 -14.73 0.70
CA LEU A 509 -8.26 -15.07 1.15
C LEU A 509 -8.62 -14.34 2.45
N ARG A 510 -7.66 -13.67 3.13
CA ARG A 510 -7.95 -12.97 4.38
C ARG A 510 -8.85 -11.75 4.16
N PRO A 511 -9.74 -11.44 5.12
CA PRO A 511 -10.57 -10.24 5.09
C PRO A 511 -9.77 -8.93 4.98
N THR A 512 -10.43 -7.88 4.48
CA THR A 512 -9.83 -6.62 4.06
C THR A 512 -10.14 -5.47 5.04
N GLY A 513 -11.23 -5.58 5.80
CA GLY A 513 -11.75 -4.52 6.66
C GLY A 513 -10.87 -4.21 7.86
N ALA A 514 -10.23 -3.03 7.84
CA ALA A 514 -9.23 -2.63 8.83
C ALA A 514 -9.67 -1.53 9.83
N PHE A 515 -10.72 -0.76 9.51
CA PHE A 515 -11.14 0.45 10.26
C PHE A 515 -12.52 0.38 10.94
N GLY A 516 -13.41 -0.54 10.54
CA GLY A 516 -14.70 -0.74 11.25
C GLY A 516 -15.72 0.42 11.15
N ILE A 517 -15.63 1.29 10.13
CA ILE A 517 -16.53 2.46 9.95
C ILE A 517 -17.39 2.41 8.68
N GLY A 518 -17.12 1.49 7.75
CA GLY A 518 -17.73 1.49 6.40
C GLY A 518 -19.26 1.38 6.39
N LEU A 519 -19.85 0.68 7.37
CA LEU A 519 -21.31 0.53 7.48
C LEU A 519 -22.03 1.87 7.66
N HIS A 520 -21.40 2.84 8.33
CA HIS A 520 -21.99 4.15 8.61
C HIS A 520 -22.17 5.00 7.36
N THR A 521 -21.49 4.67 6.26
CA THR A 521 -21.69 5.36 4.97
C THR A 521 -23.10 5.19 4.41
N VAL A 522 -23.83 4.14 4.80
CA VAL A 522 -25.25 3.96 4.44
C VAL A 522 -26.10 5.11 4.96
N PHE A 523 -25.77 5.64 6.14
CA PHE A 523 -26.52 6.72 6.77
C PHE A 523 -26.30 8.10 6.12
N SER A 524 -25.49 8.19 5.07
CA SER A 524 -25.40 9.40 4.25
C SER A 524 -26.63 9.59 3.34
N VAL A 525 -27.37 8.51 3.05
CA VAL A 525 -28.54 8.53 2.16
C VAL A 525 -29.84 8.12 2.86
N THR A 526 -29.78 7.40 3.98
CA THR A 526 -30.96 6.93 4.71
C THR A 526 -30.80 7.10 6.23
N ASP A 527 -31.91 7.08 6.96
CA ASP A 527 -31.91 7.14 8.42
C ASP A 527 -31.87 5.76 9.09
N SER A 528 -32.13 4.70 8.33
CA SER A 528 -32.30 3.35 8.87
C SER A 528 -31.84 2.28 7.89
N LEU A 529 -31.20 1.24 8.43
CA LEU A 529 -30.73 0.07 7.71
C LEU A 529 -31.35 -1.19 8.31
N THR A 530 -31.85 -2.10 7.46
CA THR A 530 -32.32 -3.42 7.89
C THR A 530 -31.35 -4.50 7.42
N ILE A 531 -30.93 -5.37 8.34
CA ILE A 531 -30.06 -6.51 8.10
C ILE A 531 -30.85 -7.78 8.39
N ARG A 532 -30.99 -8.66 7.40
CA ARG A 532 -31.47 -10.04 7.60
C ARG A 532 -30.28 -10.96 7.47
N THR A 533 -30.06 -11.83 8.45
CA THR A 533 -28.82 -12.62 8.50
C THR A 533 -29.01 -13.96 9.17
N LYS A 534 -28.27 -14.97 8.72
CA LYS A 534 -28.25 -16.32 9.27
C LYS A 534 -26.80 -16.80 9.40
N SER A 535 -26.35 -16.97 10.64
CA SER A 535 -25.08 -17.62 10.98
C SER A 535 -25.27 -19.10 11.30
N ASP A 536 -24.25 -19.92 11.06
CA ASP A 536 -24.25 -21.35 11.44
C ASP A 536 -24.19 -21.56 12.96
N SER A 537 -23.76 -20.55 13.71
CA SER A 537 -23.75 -20.56 15.18
C SER A 537 -25.15 -20.49 15.81
N GLU A 538 -26.18 -20.12 15.04
CA GLU A 538 -27.54 -19.92 15.54
C GLU A 538 -28.58 -20.71 14.75
N ASN A 539 -29.52 -21.37 15.43
CA ASN A 539 -30.55 -22.18 14.77
C ASN A 539 -31.58 -21.34 13.98
N LYS A 540 -31.84 -20.10 14.41
CA LYS A 540 -32.80 -19.18 13.77
C LYS A 540 -32.06 -18.01 13.16
N ALA A 541 -32.62 -17.45 12.09
CA ALA A 541 -32.11 -16.22 11.52
C ALA A 541 -32.53 -14.99 12.35
N ASN A 542 -31.76 -13.92 12.20
CA ASN A 542 -32.01 -12.64 12.85
C ASN A 542 -32.42 -11.59 11.81
N GLU A 543 -33.29 -10.69 12.23
CA GLU A 543 -33.56 -9.43 11.54
C GLU A 543 -33.22 -8.29 12.50
N MET A 544 -32.32 -7.42 12.07
CA MET A 544 -31.75 -6.33 12.85
C MET A 544 -32.03 -5.01 12.13
N THR A 545 -32.50 -4.00 12.84
CA THR A 545 -32.75 -2.66 12.31
C THR A 545 -31.86 -1.68 13.04
N LEU A 546 -30.99 -0.98 12.30
CA LEU A 546 -30.06 0.02 12.79
C LEU A 546 -30.55 1.41 12.38
N TYR A 547 -30.45 2.39 13.27
CA TYR A 547 -30.74 3.79 13.00
C TYR A 547 -29.45 4.63 13.03
N SER A 548 -29.41 5.70 12.23
CA SER A 548 -28.26 6.62 12.14
C SER A 548 -27.79 7.12 13.52
N GLY A 549 -26.48 7.28 13.67
CA GLY A 549 -25.87 7.85 14.87
C GLY A 549 -26.29 9.30 15.12
N LYS A 550 -26.63 10.06 14.06
CA LYS A 550 -27.24 11.41 14.16
C LYS A 550 -28.61 11.40 14.85
N LYS A 551 -29.31 10.26 14.82
CA LYS A 551 -30.66 10.07 15.39
C LYS A 551 -30.67 9.15 16.62
N GLY A 552 -29.57 9.16 17.38
CA GLY A 552 -29.46 8.43 18.64
C GLY A 552 -28.97 6.99 18.52
N GLY A 553 -28.71 6.46 17.31
CA GLY A 553 -27.97 5.22 17.10
C GLY A 553 -28.67 3.93 17.59
N TYR A 554 -30.00 3.93 17.68
CA TYR A 554 -30.74 2.78 18.18
C TYR A 554 -30.60 1.55 17.28
N ALA A 555 -30.58 0.38 17.89
CA ALA A 555 -30.59 -0.90 17.19
C ALA A 555 -31.68 -1.81 17.78
N PHE A 556 -32.48 -2.41 16.89
CA PHE A 556 -33.53 -3.35 17.25
C PHE A 556 -33.23 -4.71 16.65
N CYS A 557 -33.56 -5.78 17.36
CA CYS A 557 -33.28 -7.14 16.95
C CYS A 557 -34.50 -8.02 17.20
N LYS A 558 -34.89 -8.82 16.19
CA LYS A 558 -35.91 -9.85 16.32
C LYS A 558 -35.43 -11.16 15.69
N LYS A 559 -35.82 -12.29 16.26
CA LYS A 559 -35.62 -13.60 15.63
C LYS A 559 -36.70 -13.79 14.57
N THR A 560 -36.31 -14.21 13.37
CA THR A 560 -37.28 -14.60 12.34
C THR A 560 -37.56 -16.10 12.41
N ASN A 561 -38.81 -16.46 12.12
CA ASN A 561 -39.23 -17.86 11.97
C ASN A 561 -39.10 -18.34 10.51
N GLN A 562 -38.71 -17.47 9.58
CA GLN A 562 -38.47 -17.83 8.19
C GLN A 562 -37.13 -18.58 8.07
N THR A 563 -37.13 -19.66 7.28
CA THR A 563 -35.93 -20.38 6.88
C THR A 563 -35.15 -19.51 5.89
N LEU A 564 -34.09 -18.87 6.38
CA LEU A 564 -33.13 -18.14 5.54
C LEU A 564 -31.91 -19.02 5.28
N GLN A 565 -31.39 -18.95 4.06
CA GLN A 565 -30.07 -19.50 3.76
C GLN A 565 -28.99 -18.68 4.49
N ARG A 566 -27.84 -19.32 4.75
CA ARG A 566 -26.69 -18.68 5.39
C ARG A 566 -26.21 -17.47 4.59
N GLY A 567 -25.78 -16.43 5.31
CA GLY A 567 -25.33 -15.16 4.73
C GLY A 567 -26.06 -13.97 5.31
N SER A 568 -25.90 -12.80 4.70
CA SER A 568 -26.57 -11.56 5.11
C SER A 568 -27.18 -10.82 3.92
N GLU A 569 -28.28 -10.13 4.18
CA GLU A 569 -28.95 -9.20 3.28
C GLU A 569 -29.09 -7.85 3.98
N PHE A 570 -28.47 -6.82 3.41
CA PHE A 570 -28.56 -5.44 3.87
C PHE A 570 -29.53 -4.70 2.95
N SER A 571 -30.56 -4.07 3.52
CA SER A 571 -31.60 -3.39 2.73
C SER A 571 -32.09 -2.11 3.39
N PHE A 572 -32.38 -1.11 2.57
CA PHE A 572 -32.90 0.19 3.00
C PHE A 572 -33.52 0.95 1.82
N SER A 573 -34.21 2.05 2.12
CA SER A 573 -34.74 2.96 1.11
C SER A 573 -34.24 4.38 1.35
N PHE A 574 -33.95 5.10 0.28
CA PHE A 574 -33.54 6.50 0.33
C PHE A 574 -34.28 7.34 -0.72
N LEU A 575 -34.41 8.65 -0.48
CA LEU A 575 -35.08 9.58 -1.39
C LEU A 575 -34.11 10.02 -2.49
N LEU A 576 -34.57 10.01 -3.74
CA LEU A 576 -33.79 10.55 -4.86
C LEU A 576 -33.96 12.09 -4.89
N THR A 577 -32.97 12.83 -4.40
CA THR A 577 -33.01 14.31 -4.40
C THR A 577 -32.98 14.87 -5.82
N GLU A 578 -33.47 16.09 -6.05
CA GLU A 578 -33.44 16.73 -7.39
C GLU A 578 -32.02 16.80 -7.97
N GLU A 579 -31.02 17.06 -7.13
CA GLU A 579 -29.62 17.06 -7.50
C GLU A 579 -29.11 15.65 -7.91
N LEU A 580 -29.58 14.58 -7.23
CA LEU A 580 -29.30 13.20 -7.64
C LEU A 580 -30.05 12.82 -8.93
N LYS A 581 -31.28 13.31 -9.11
CA LYS A 581 -32.06 13.10 -10.33
C LYS A 581 -31.35 13.72 -11.53
N GLU A 582 -30.88 14.97 -11.41
CA GLU A 582 -30.09 15.63 -12.45
C GLU A 582 -28.79 14.87 -12.76
N TRP A 583 -28.12 14.34 -11.73
CA TRP A 583 -26.90 13.57 -11.89
C TRP A 583 -27.12 12.20 -12.56
N VAL A 584 -28.19 11.49 -12.18
CA VAL A 584 -28.57 10.18 -12.74
C VAL A 584 -29.15 10.30 -14.16
N THR A 585 -29.85 11.40 -14.47
CA THR A 585 -30.49 11.63 -15.78
C THR A 585 -29.64 12.43 -16.78
N GLY A 586 -28.52 13.02 -16.32
CA GLY A 586 -27.58 13.78 -17.14
C GLY A 586 -28.08 15.17 -17.55
N SER A 587 -27.15 16.10 -17.80
CA SER A 587 -27.42 17.53 -18.06
C SER A 587 -28.17 17.84 -19.37
N ASN A 588 -28.55 16.83 -20.17
CA ASN A 588 -29.29 17.01 -21.41
C ASN A 588 -30.79 16.85 -21.16
N GLY A 589 -31.35 17.81 -20.42
CA GLY A 589 -32.79 17.97 -20.24
C GLY A 589 -33.52 18.00 -21.58
N GLY A 590 -34.29 16.95 -21.87
CA GLY A 590 -35.24 16.94 -22.98
C GLY A 590 -35.36 15.62 -23.76
N LYS A 591 -34.34 14.76 -23.79
CA LYS A 591 -34.40 13.47 -24.54
C LYS A 591 -34.70 12.24 -23.67
N LEU A 592 -34.48 12.32 -22.36
CA LEU A 592 -34.60 11.19 -21.42
C LEU A 592 -35.99 10.99 -20.80
N PHE A 593 -37.03 11.75 -21.19
CA PHE A 593 -38.40 11.51 -20.69
C PHE A 593 -38.95 10.11 -21.04
N LEU A 594 -38.21 9.35 -21.87
CA LEU A 594 -38.48 7.97 -22.27
C LEU A 594 -37.59 6.92 -21.57
N GLU A 595 -36.50 7.30 -20.88
CA GLU A 595 -35.65 6.34 -20.14
C GLU A 595 -36.22 6.11 -18.73
N ASN A 596 -36.32 4.84 -18.33
CA ASN A 596 -36.86 4.48 -17.02
C ASN A 596 -35.86 4.91 -15.92
N VAL A 597 -36.33 5.60 -14.87
CA VAL A 597 -35.46 6.06 -13.76
C VAL A 597 -34.70 4.90 -13.10
N ASN A 598 -35.29 3.69 -13.12
CA ASN A 598 -34.62 2.45 -12.74
C ASN A 598 -33.35 2.20 -13.55
N ASP A 599 -33.43 2.28 -14.88
CA ASP A 599 -32.30 2.06 -15.78
C ASP A 599 -31.17 3.07 -15.50
N GLY A 600 -31.52 4.32 -15.18
CA GLY A 600 -30.56 5.36 -14.81
C GLY A 600 -29.81 5.05 -13.50
N ILE A 601 -30.54 4.63 -12.46
CA ILE A 601 -29.93 4.26 -11.16
C ILE A 601 -29.04 3.02 -11.32
N GLN A 602 -29.53 2.00 -12.04
CA GLN A 602 -28.77 0.79 -12.33
C GLN A 602 -27.48 1.11 -13.09
N LYS A 603 -27.55 2.00 -14.08
CA LYS A 603 -26.38 2.46 -14.84
C LYS A 603 -25.33 3.12 -13.93
N GLU A 604 -25.76 3.89 -12.94
CA GLU A 604 -24.81 4.58 -12.05
C GLU A 604 -24.24 3.65 -10.97
N ILE A 605 -25.03 2.71 -10.44
CA ILE A 605 -24.53 1.64 -9.57
C ILE A 605 -23.51 0.78 -10.33
N LYS A 606 -23.82 0.42 -11.57
CA LYS A 606 -22.92 -0.28 -12.47
C LYS A 606 -21.62 0.51 -12.69
N LYS A 607 -21.71 1.81 -12.92
CA LYS A 607 -20.53 2.67 -13.06
C LYS A 607 -19.68 2.71 -11.79
N ILE A 608 -20.28 2.75 -10.60
CA ILE A 608 -19.56 2.68 -9.32
C ILE A 608 -18.89 1.32 -9.16
N MET A 609 -19.62 0.25 -9.47
CA MET A 609 -19.09 -1.11 -9.52
C MET A 609 -17.87 -1.19 -10.45
N GLU A 610 -17.97 -0.79 -11.72
CA GLU A 610 -16.87 -0.80 -12.70
C GLU A 610 -15.70 0.13 -12.32
N THR A 611 -16.00 1.23 -11.64
CA THR A 611 -14.98 2.18 -11.19
C THR A 611 -14.15 1.59 -10.05
N TRP A 612 -14.79 0.99 -9.05
CA TRP A 612 -14.13 0.59 -7.80
C TRP A 612 -13.86 -0.91 -7.67
N CYS A 613 -14.71 -1.76 -8.22
CA CYS A 613 -14.63 -3.22 -8.10
C CYS A 613 -14.16 -3.79 -9.44
N VAL A 614 -12.86 -4.02 -9.58
CA VAL A 614 -12.27 -4.42 -10.87
C VAL A 614 -12.08 -5.92 -10.94
N THR A 615 -11.55 -6.49 -9.86
CA THR A 615 -11.18 -7.91 -9.75
C THR A 615 -11.63 -8.47 -8.40
N PRO A 616 -12.93 -8.39 -8.06
CA PRO A 616 -13.44 -8.88 -6.77
C PRO A 616 -13.22 -10.38 -6.62
N MET A 617 -12.99 -10.87 -5.40
CA MET A 617 -12.71 -12.30 -5.18
C MET A 617 -13.84 -13.23 -5.67
N VAL A 618 -15.09 -12.79 -5.59
CA VAL A 618 -16.28 -13.48 -6.11
C VAL A 618 -17.05 -12.60 -7.07
N SER A 619 -17.86 -13.19 -7.93
CA SER A 619 -18.68 -12.45 -8.90
C SER A 619 -19.71 -11.56 -8.19
N ILE A 620 -20.02 -10.41 -8.79
CA ILE A 620 -21.03 -9.46 -8.26
C ILE A 620 -22.05 -9.20 -9.34
N TYR A 621 -23.32 -9.55 -9.12
CA TYR A 621 -24.41 -9.31 -10.08
C TYR A 621 -25.32 -8.18 -9.60
N ALA A 622 -25.79 -7.37 -10.55
CA ALA A 622 -26.86 -6.40 -10.36
C ALA A 622 -28.10 -6.84 -11.15
N ASP A 623 -29.23 -7.03 -10.47
CA ASP A 623 -30.55 -7.24 -11.10
C ASP A 623 -30.62 -8.31 -12.21
N GLN A 624 -29.87 -9.42 -12.03
CA GLN A 624 -29.84 -10.66 -12.84
C GLN A 624 -29.11 -10.66 -14.20
N ASP A 625 -28.79 -9.51 -14.81
CA ASP A 625 -28.27 -9.48 -16.19
C ASP A 625 -26.80 -9.04 -16.34
N TYR A 626 -26.29 -8.19 -15.43
CA TYR A 626 -24.94 -7.65 -15.54
C TYR A 626 -24.15 -7.88 -14.26
N GLY A 627 -22.95 -8.45 -14.37
CA GLY A 627 -22.08 -8.66 -13.23
C GLY A 627 -20.60 -8.46 -13.52
N ILE A 628 -19.85 -8.14 -12.47
CA ILE A 628 -18.39 -8.16 -12.48
C ILE A 628 -17.94 -9.61 -12.19
N PRO A 629 -17.09 -10.21 -13.04
CA PRO A 629 -16.61 -11.56 -12.83
C PRO A 629 -15.70 -11.67 -11.59
N ALA A 630 -15.61 -12.87 -11.02
CA ALA A 630 -14.67 -13.20 -9.96
C ALA A 630 -13.21 -12.98 -10.41
N PHE A 631 -12.30 -12.82 -9.45
CA PHE A 631 -10.88 -12.54 -9.66
C PHE A 631 -10.22 -13.50 -10.66
N SER A 632 -10.43 -14.82 -10.46
CA SER A 632 -9.94 -15.91 -11.31
C SER A 632 -10.59 -15.96 -12.69
N GLN A 633 -11.72 -15.28 -12.88
CA GLN A 633 -12.50 -15.25 -14.13
C GLN A 633 -12.45 -13.86 -14.80
N SER A 634 -11.73 -12.92 -14.19
CA SER A 634 -11.61 -11.55 -14.70
C SER A 634 -10.87 -11.51 -16.02
N THR A 635 -11.20 -10.56 -16.88
CA THR A 635 -10.50 -10.34 -18.16
C THR A 635 -9.01 -10.03 -17.99
N TRP A 636 -8.59 -9.68 -16.77
CA TRP A 636 -7.20 -9.39 -16.42
C TRP A 636 -6.38 -10.62 -16.07
N TYR A 637 -7.00 -11.67 -15.52
CA TYR A 637 -6.27 -12.80 -14.91
C TYR A 637 -6.81 -14.18 -15.28
N ASN A 638 -7.88 -14.28 -16.08
CA ASN A 638 -8.54 -15.55 -16.39
C ASN A 638 -7.65 -16.60 -17.07
N GLU A 639 -6.63 -16.19 -17.82
CA GLU A 639 -5.73 -17.15 -18.49
C GLU A 639 -4.90 -17.95 -17.48
N LEU A 640 -4.65 -17.43 -16.27
CA LEU A 640 -3.97 -18.16 -15.20
C LEU A 640 -4.82 -19.32 -14.65
N SER A 641 -6.14 -19.24 -14.78
CA SER A 641 -7.06 -20.32 -14.37
C SER A 641 -7.11 -21.48 -15.37
N ARG A 642 -6.47 -21.35 -16.55
CA ARG A 642 -6.52 -22.37 -17.61
C ARG A 642 -5.31 -23.31 -17.50
N THR A 643 -5.56 -24.55 -17.10
CA THR A 643 -4.52 -25.58 -16.90
C THR A 643 -3.65 -25.79 -18.13
N GLU A 644 -4.21 -25.67 -19.34
CA GLU A 644 -3.48 -25.83 -20.59
C GLU A 644 -2.55 -24.66 -20.94
N LYS A 645 -2.64 -23.54 -20.22
CA LYS A 645 -1.82 -22.33 -20.47
C LYS A 645 -0.86 -22.00 -19.35
N GLU A 646 -1.14 -22.43 -18.12
CA GLU A 646 -0.32 -22.13 -16.97
C GLU A 646 1.13 -22.61 -17.19
N ASN A 647 2.07 -21.68 -17.11
CA ASN A 647 3.50 -21.92 -17.32
C ASN A 647 3.81 -22.60 -18.67
N GLN A 648 2.93 -22.45 -19.66
CA GLN A 648 3.13 -22.93 -21.01
C GLN A 648 3.57 -21.79 -21.91
N LEU A 649 4.66 -22.02 -22.63
CA LEU A 649 5.18 -21.17 -23.68
C LEU A 649 5.15 -21.96 -24.99
N ILE A 650 4.18 -21.65 -25.85
CA ILE A 650 3.95 -22.40 -27.09
C ILE A 650 3.71 -23.89 -26.77
N ASP A 651 4.69 -24.76 -27.00
CA ASP A 651 4.62 -26.21 -26.73
C ASP A 651 5.58 -26.64 -25.60
N GLN A 652 6.22 -25.69 -24.91
CA GLN A 652 7.20 -25.94 -23.84
C GLN A 652 6.68 -25.48 -22.47
N SER A 653 6.87 -26.32 -21.45
CA SER A 653 6.63 -25.93 -20.07
C SER A 653 7.86 -25.19 -19.51
N VAL A 654 7.62 -24.03 -18.89
CA VAL A 654 8.67 -23.20 -18.28
C VAL A 654 8.47 -23.20 -16.76
N GLU A 655 9.36 -23.88 -16.04
CA GLU A 655 9.31 -23.90 -14.58
C GLU A 655 9.82 -22.60 -13.96
N SER A 656 9.16 -22.17 -12.88
CA SER A 656 9.53 -20.99 -12.08
C SER A 656 9.07 -21.19 -10.63
N GLU A 657 9.98 -21.05 -9.66
CA GLU A 657 9.67 -21.26 -8.24
C GLU A 657 8.86 -20.11 -7.62
N ARG A 658 9.00 -18.89 -8.14
CA ARG A 658 8.29 -17.71 -7.61
C ARG A 658 7.06 -17.35 -8.43
N TYR A 659 7.18 -17.32 -9.76
CA TYR A 659 6.11 -16.80 -10.62
C TYR A 659 5.33 -17.90 -11.34
N HIS A 660 4.02 -17.74 -11.43
CA HIS A 660 3.18 -18.41 -12.43
C HIS A 660 2.78 -17.43 -13.51
N PHE A 661 2.70 -17.88 -14.76
CA PHE A 661 2.29 -17.01 -15.86
C PHE A 661 1.40 -17.70 -16.87
N ALA A 662 0.63 -16.90 -17.61
CA ALA A 662 -0.14 -17.34 -18.76
C ALA A 662 -0.24 -16.20 -19.79
N PHE A 663 -0.23 -16.57 -21.06
CA PHE A 663 -0.44 -15.64 -22.17
C PHE A 663 -1.92 -15.56 -22.56
N THR A 664 -2.34 -14.37 -23.00
CA THR A 664 -3.54 -14.25 -23.82
C THR A 664 -3.39 -15.08 -25.09
N ASP A 665 -4.51 -15.49 -25.68
CA ASP A 665 -4.46 -16.32 -26.90
C ASP A 665 -3.67 -15.68 -28.07
N ASP A 666 -3.55 -14.35 -28.10
CA ASP A 666 -2.79 -13.59 -29.10
C ASP A 666 -1.33 -13.29 -28.68
N TYR A 667 -0.93 -13.74 -27.49
CA TYR A 667 0.38 -13.53 -26.85
C TYR A 667 0.75 -12.06 -26.59
N ARG A 668 -0.13 -11.08 -26.85
CA ARG A 668 0.17 -9.65 -26.68
C ARG A 668 0.15 -9.18 -25.22
N SER A 669 -0.41 -10.00 -24.35
CA SER A 669 -0.45 -9.78 -22.91
C SER A 669 -0.02 -11.02 -22.15
N ILE A 670 0.65 -10.79 -21.03
CA ILE A 670 1.09 -11.84 -20.10
C ILE A 670 0.58 -11.51 -18.70
N MET A 671 -0.10 -12.48 -18.11
CA MET A 671 -0.59 -12.44 -16.75
C MET A 671 0.44 -13.16 -15.88
N VAL A 672 0.81 -12.56 -14.75
CA VAL A 672 1.85 -13.05 -13.84
C VAL A 672 1.28 -13.06 -12.42
N TRP A 673 1.39 -14.21 -11.75
CA TRP A 673 1.12 -14.38 -10.33
C TRP A 673 2.44 -14.53 -9.58
N ASP A 674 2.74 -13.60 -8.67
CA ASP A 674 3.89 -13.66 -7.77
C ASP A 674 3.50 -14.39 -6.48
N ARG A 675 3.97 -15.64 -6.32
CA ARG A 675 3.64 -16.49 -5.17
C ARG A 675 4.26 -16.04 -3.87
N GLU A 676 5.34 -15.28 -3.90
CA GLU A 676 6.00 -14.80 -2.67
C GLU A 676 5.35 -13.54 -2.12
N LYS A 677 4.66 -12.79 -2.97
CA LYS A 677 4.10 -11.47 -2.65
C LYS A 677 2.58 -11.43 -2.77
N ASP A 678 1.91 -12.55 -3.06
CA ASP A 678 0.47 -12.67 -3.32
C ASP A 678 -0.04 -11.52 -4.22
N CYS A 679 0.64 -11.29 -5.34
CA CYS A 679 0.32 -10.20 -6.27
C CYS A 679 0.03 -10.77 -7.66
N ALA A 680 -1.05 -10.30 -8.28
CA ALA A 680 -1.33 -10.54 -9.69
C ALA A 680 -1.01 -9.30 -10.51
N LEU A 681 -0.33 -9.49 -11.64
CA LEU A 681 0.08 -8.43 -12.55
C LEU A 681 -0.30 -8.83 -13.98
N SER A 682 -0.92 -7.93 -14.71
CA SER A 682 -1.24 -8.09 -16.12
C SER A 682 -0.44 -7.08 -16.92
N PHE A 683 0.47 -7.58 -17.75
CA PHE A 683 1.28 -6.78 -18.64
C PHE A 683 0.75 -6.85 -20.07
N GLY A 684 0.88 -5.76 -20.83
CA GLY A 684 0.52 -5.73 -22.24
C GLY A 684 1.38 -4.78 -23.06
N MET A 685 1.38 -4.98 -24.38
CA MET A 685 2.13 -4.14 -25.33
C MET A 685 1.49 -2.77 -25.60
N GLU A 686 0.24 -2.57 -25.17
CA GLU A 686 -0.48 -1.32 -25.31
C GLU A 686 -0.73 -0.73 -23.92
N SER A 687 -0.25 0.49 -23.70
CA SER A 687 -0.46 1.22 -22.45
C SER A 687 -1.93 1.57 -22.31
N MET A 688 -2.55 1.09 -21.23
CA MET A 688 -3.89 1.55 -20.84
C MET A 688 -3.79 2.84 -20.01
N GLU A 689 -4.68 3.80 -20.27
CA GLU A 689 -4.76 5.03 -19.48
C GLU A 689 -5.57 4.82 -18.18
N GLY A 690 -5.18 5.51 -17.11
CA GLY A 690 -5.91 5.51 -15.83
C GLY A 690 -5.18 4.85 -14.66
N ASN A 691 -5.93 4.56 -13.60
CA ASN A 691 -5.44 3.90 -12.39
C ASN A 691 -5.47 2.39 -12.58
N ASN A 692 -4.34 1.73 -12.31
CA ASN A 692 -4.13 0.31 -12.59
C ASN A 692 -3.83 -0.52 -11.34
N VAL A 693 -3.89 0.07 -10.14
CA VAL A 693 -3.62 -0.64 -8.87
C VAL A 693 -4.92 -0.97 -8.16
N CYS A 694 -5.08 -2.25 -7.81
CA CYS A 694 -6.12 -2.75 -6.93
C CYS A 694 -5.52 -3.33 -5.64
N TYR A 695 -6.28 -3.24 -4.55
CA TYR A 695 -5.99 -3.94 -3.31
C TYR A 695 -7.18 -4.85 -2.99
N LYS A 696 -6.93 -6.16 -3.00
CA LYS A 696 -7.94 -7.20 -2.77
C LYS A 696 -9.20 -7.02 -3.64
N GLY A 697 -9.00 -6.66 -4.91
CA GLY A 697 -10.06 -6.47 -5.91
C GLY A 697 -10.67 -5.06 -5.99
N ILE A 698 -10.30 -4.16 -5.09
CA ILE A 698 -10.81 -2.77 -5.04
C ILE A 698 -9.77 -1.80 -5.62
N ARG A 699 -10.15 -1.01 -6.63
CA ARG A 699 -9.29 -0.02 -7.30
C ARG A 699 -8.91 1.14 -6.38
N LEU A 700 -7.63 1.48 -6.40
CA LEU A 700 -7.05 2.66 -5.77
C LEU A 700 -6.90 3.79 -6.79
N THR A 701 -6.79 5.04 -6.31
CA THR A 701 -6.48 6.22 -7.13
C THR A 701 -4.98 6.37 -7.34
N GLU A 702 -4.35 5.26 -7.74
CA GLU A 702 -2.92 5.14 -7.93
C GLU A 702 -2.62 4.50 -9.29
N ARG A 703 -1.52 4.96 -9.89
CA ARG A 703 -0.95 4.36 -11.08
C ARG A 703 0.49 3.95 -10.78
N MET A 704 0.81 2.73 -11.18
CA MET A 704 2.18 2.22 -11.21
C MET A 704 2.60 1.98 -12.65
N GLU A 705 3.86 2.26 -12.95
CA GLU A 705 4.45 2.03 -14.27
C GLU A 705 5.41 0.85 -14.16
N SER A 706 5.68 0.17 -15.28
CA SER A 706 6.57 -1.01 -15.36
C SER A 706 8.07 -0.67 -15.15
N GLY A 707 8.36 0.41 -14.43
CA GLY A 707 9.71 0.95 -14.18
C GLY A 707 10.23 1.83 -15.32
N LYS A 708 11.27 2.63 -15.02
CA LYS A 708 12.00 3.41 -16.04
C LYS A 708 12.64 2.45 -17.06
N CYS A 709 12.56 2.80 -18.34
CA CYS A 709 13.04 2.03 -19.51
C CYS A 709 12.08 0.97 -20.10
N SER A 710 10.86 0.78 -19.57
CA SER A 710 9.89 -0.19 -20.13
C SER A 710 8.93 0.40 -21.15
N ASP A 711 9.42 0.79 -22.33
CA ASP A 711 8.61 1.43 -23.37
C ASP A 711 7.83 0.44 -24.26
N SER A 712 7.95 -0.87 -23.99
CA SER A 712 7.34 -1.91 -24.85
C SER A 712 6.35 -2.83 -24.13
N LEU A 713 6.49 -2.93 -22.80
CA LEU A 713 5.64 -3.78 -21.96
C LEU A 713 5.12 -2.94 -20.78
N TYR A 714 3.84 -2.62 -20.84
CA TYR A 714 3.16 -1.76 -19.88
C TYR A 714 2.45 -2.59 -18.81
N LEU A 715 2.56 -2.17 -17.56
CA LEU A 715 1.71 -2.69 -16.49
C LEU A 715 0.28 -2.15 -16.68
N ASN A 716 -0.63 -2.99 -17.16
CA ASN A 716 -2.00 -2.58 -17.45
C ASN A 716 -2.92 -2.73 -16.23
N GLN A 717 -2.68 -3.73 -15.39
CA GLN A 717 -3.43 -3.95 -14.16
C GLN A 717 -2.55 -4.68 -13.13
N MET A 718 -2.68 -4.31 -11.87
CA MET A 718 -2.08 -5.00 -10.72
C MET A 718 -3.13 -5.15 -9.62
N ASP A 719 -3.13 -6.29 -8.93
CA ASP A 719 -3.94 -6.51 -7.73
C ASP A 719 -3.07 -7.09 -6.62
N VAL A 720 -3.03 -6.38 -5.50
CA VAL A 720 -2.28 -6.75 -4.30
C VAL A 720 -3.21 -7.51 -3.37
N LEU A 721 -2.91 -8.79 -3.15
CA LEU A 721 -3.67 -9.66 -2.26
C LEU A 721 -2.94 -9.94 -0.93
N ASP A 722 -1.72 -9.42 -0.76
CA ASP A 722 -0.89 -9.54 0.44
C ASP A 722 -1.27 -8.57 1.57
N GLY A 723 -1.12 -9.02 2.81
CA GLY A 723 -1.09 -8.24 4.04
C GLY A 723 -2.41 -7.62 4.53
N ALA A 724 -2.26 -6.79 5.58
CA ALA A 724 -3.37 -6.18 6.30
C ALA A 724 -3.65 -4.76 5.83
N GLY A 725 -4.94 -4.38 5.74
CA GLY A 725 -5.35 -3.10 5.15
C GLY A 725 -4.73 -1.86 5.81
N ASN A 726 -4.42 -1.90 7.11
CA ASN A 726 -3.81 -0.77 7.84
C ASN A 726 -2.39 -0.44 7.39
N ASP A 727 -1.65 -1.42 6.85
CA ASP A 727 -0.27 -1.24 6.42
C ASP A 727 -0.20 -0.80 4.95
N TRP A 728 -1.21 -1.19 4.16
CA TRP A 728 -1.23 -1.05 2.71
C TRP A 728 -1.96 0.19 2.22
N VAL A 729 -3.12 0.52 2.79
CA VAL A 729 -4.01 1.58 2.29
C VAL A 729 -4.34 2.63 3.35
N ASP A 730 -4.67 3.83 2.89
CA ASP A 730 -5.14 4.90 3.77
C ASP A 730 -6.54 4.62 4.34
N ALA A 731 -6.97 5.44 5.31
CA ALA A 731 -8.28 5.27 5.96
C ALA A 731 -9.47 5.34 4.99
N ALA A 732 -9.34 6.13 3.91
CA ALA A 732 -10.34 6.25 2.85
C ALA A 732 -10.33 5.06 1.87
N ARG A 733 -9.28 4.21 1.94
CA ARG A 733 -8.98 3.10 1.04
C ARG A 733 -8.91 3.53 -0.41
N MET A 734 -8.34 4.70 -0.63
CA MET A 734 -8.16 5.30 -1.95
C MET A 734 -6.71 5.29 -2.39
N LYS A 735 -5.75 5.38 -1.46
CA LYS A 735 -4.33 5.47 -1.81
C LYS A 735 -3.50 4.46 -1.04
N LEU A 736 -2.35 4.14 -1.61
CA LEU A 736 -1.34 3.33 -0.95
C LEU A 736 -0.63 4.14 0.15
N SER A 737 -0.19 3.46 1.22
CA SER A 737 0.76 4.04 2.16
C SER A 737 2.12 4.28 1.47
N LEU A 738 2.90 5.26 1.94
CA LEU A 738 4.22 5.56 1.35
C LEU A 738 5.16 4.34 1.39
N ALA A 739 5.09 3.55 2.48
CA ALA A 739 5.88 2.33 2.62
C ALA A 739 5.42 1.23 1.66
N ALA A 740 4.10 1.03 1.51
CA ALA A 740 3.53 0.08 0.58
C ALA A 740 3.87 0.42 -0.87
N ARG A 741 3.80 1.70 -1.25
CA ARG A 741 4.18 2.16 -2.59
C ARG A 741 5.61 1.78 -2.95
N ARG A 742 6.58 2.06 -2.07
CA ARG A 742 7.99 1.70 -2.29
C ARG A 742 8.22 0.20 -2.41
N LYS A 743 7.51 -0.61 -1.59
CA LYS A 743 7.57 -2.07 -1.67
C LYS A 743 7.07 -2.55 -3.04
N LEU A 744 5.96 -1.99 -3.53
CA LEU A 744 5.35 -2.38 -4.80
C LEU A 744 6.15 -1.95 -6.02
N GLU A 745 6.83 -0.80 -5.99
CA GLU A 745 7.71 -0.37 -7.09
C GLU A 745 8.78 -1.44 -7.38
N SER A 746 9.42 -1.99 -6.33
CA SER A 746 10.35 -3.12 -6.46
C SER A 746 9.69 -4.41 -6.98
N VAL A 747 8.47 -4.75 -6.53
CA VAL A 747 7.73 -5.93 -7.02
C VAL A 747 7.40 -5.79 -8.50
N VAL A 748 6.96 -4.62 -8.94
CA VAL A 748 6.63 -4.33 -10.33
C VAL A 748 7.87 -4.41 -11.22
N GLU A 749 9.01 -3.88 -10.78
CA GLU A 749 10.29 -3.99 -11.50
C GLU A 749 10.72 -5.45 -11.70
N GLU A 750 10.67 -6.26 -10.64
CA GLU A 750 11.04 -7.69 -10.69
C GLU A 750 10.10 -8.51 -11.58
N ALA A 751 8.79 -8.28 -11.46
CA ALA A 751 7.78 -8.95 -12.28
C ALA A 751 7.86 -8.52 -13.76
N THR A 752 8.14 -7.24 -14.04
CA THR A 752 8.38 -6.74 -15.40
C THR A 752 9.59 -7.43 -16.01
N ALA A 753 10.69 -7.56 -15.25
CA ALA A 753 11.88 -8.27 -15.70
C ALA A 753 11.59 -9.74 -15.99
N PHE A 754 10.78 -10.40 -15.14
CA PHE A 754 10.33 -11.78 -15.39
C PHE A 754 9.50 -11.90 -16.67
N ALA A 755 8.47 -11.06 -16.84
CA ALA A 755 7.61 -11.09 -18.01
C ALA A 755 8.41 -10.89 -19.32
N LYS A 756 9.37 -9.95 -19.32
CA LYS A 756 10.30 -9.75 -20.45
C LYS A 756 11.14 -10.99 -20.75
N ARG A 757 11.68 -11.66 -19.72
CA ARG A 757 12.44 -12.91 -19.91
C ARG A 757 11.60 -14.00 -20.59
N ILE A 758 10.32 -14.12 -20.24
CA ILE A 758 9.41 -15.09 -20.89
C ILE A 758 9.20 -14.72 -22.37
N TYR A 759 8.99 -13.45 -22.70
CA TYR A 759 8.94 -13.01 -24.09
C TYR A 759 10.25 -13.29 -24.84
N VAL A 760 11.41 -13.05 -24.23
CA VAL A 760 12.72 -13.38 -24.81
C VAL A 760 12.85 -14.89 -25.07
N PHE A 761 12.34 -15.74 -24.19
CA PHE A 761 12.33 -17.19 -24.42
C PHE A 761 11.47 -17.56 -25.62
N MET A 762 10.31 -16.92 -25.79
CA MET A 762 9.46 -17.10 -26.97
C MET A 762 10.21 -16.78 -28.27
N LEU A 763 11.01 -15.72 -28.27
CA LEU A 763 11.80 -15.33 -29.43
C LEU A 763 12.91 -16.33 -29.73
N ASP A 764 13.59 -16.86 -28.72
CA ASP A 764 14.61 -17.89 -28.92
C ASP A 764 14.02 -19.17 -29.53
N GLU A 765 12.77 -19.51 -29.19
CA GLU A 765 12.03 -20.62 -29.80
C GLU A 765 11.70 -20.33 -31.27
N PHE A 766 11.22 -19.13 -31.61
CA PHE A 766 11.02 -18.75 -33.01
C PHE A 766 12.30 -18.82 -33.85
N TYR A 767 13.46 -18.51 -33.24
CA TYR A 767 14.77 -18.63 -33.89
C TYR A 767 15.27 -20.08 -34.04
N GLN A 768 14.62 -21.05 -33.41
CA GLN A 768 14.95 -22.47 -33.50
C GLN A 768 13.96 -23.26 -34.37
N ASP A 769 12.75 -22.73 -34.56
CA ASP A 769 11.71 -23.33 -35.38
C ASP A 769 12.12 -23.41 -36.87
N ASN A 770 12.04 -24.62 -37.43
CA ASN A 770 12.44 -24.89 -38.81
C ASN A 770 11.48 -24.28 -39.84
N ASP A 771 10.18 -24.26 -39.57
CA ASP A 771 9.17 -23.75 -40.50
C ASP A 771 9.24 -22.21 -40.58
N ILE A 772 9.44 -21.53 -39.45
CA ILE A 772 9.66 -20.08 -39.40
C ILE A 772 10.92 -19.71 -40.19
N ARG A 773 12.02 -20.44 -39.98
CA ARG A 773 13.28 -20.21 -40.70
C ARG A 773 13.11 -20.41 -42.21
N ASN A 774 12.44 -21.49 -42.61
CA ASN A 774 12.20 -21.80 -44.03
C ASN A 774 11.28 -20.77 -44.69
N LEU A 775 10.17 -20.40 -44.04
CA LEU A 775 9.25 -19.37 -44.53
C LEU A 775 9.97 -18.03 -44.70
N THR A 776 10.80 -17.67 -43.72
CA THR A 776 11.57 -16.43 -43.78
C THR A 776 12.54 -16.44 -44.95
N ASN A 777 13.27 -17.53 -45.17
CA ASN A 777 14.19 -17.68 -46.30
C ASN A 777 13.46 -17.56 -47.65
N ASP A 778 12.27 -18.15 -47.78
CA ASP A 778 11.45 -18.02 -48.99
C ASP A 778 10.98 -16.57 -49.22
N ILE A 779 10.52 -15.89 -48.16
CA ILE A 779 10.14 -14.47 -48.22
C ILE A 779 11.34 -13.61 -48.59
N ASP A 780 12.53 -13.88 -48.02
CA ASP A 780 13.76 -13.14 -48.31
C ASP A 780 14.22 -13.36 -49.75
N ALA A 781 14.15 -14.58 -50.27
CA ALA A 781 14.44 -14.87 -51.66
C ALA A 781 13.52 -14.07 -52.60
N MET A 782 12.22 -14.03 -52.29
CA MET A 782 11.25 -13.27 -53.08
C MET A 782 11.46 -11.75 -52.93
N ALA A 783 11.76 -11.26 -51.72
CA ALA A 783 12.03 -9.85 -51.47
C ALA A 783 13.27 -9.36 -52.23
N ASN A 784 14.35 -10.13 -52.23
CA ASN A 784 15.55 -9.84 -53.03
C ASN A 784 15.22 -9.84 -54.52
N ARG A 785 14.39 -10.78 -54.98
CA ARG A 785 13.94 -10.82 -56.38
C ARG A 785 13.13 -9.58 -56.75
N ILE A 786 12.18 -9.15 -55.92
CA ILE A 786 11.38 -7.93 -56.10
C ILE A 786 12.26 -6.69 -56.14
N TYR A 787 13.25 -6.60 -55.25
CA TYR A 787 14.17 -5.46 -55.23
C TYR A 787 15.07 -5.42 -56.50
N GLN A 788 15.62 -6.57 -56.93
CA GLN A 788 16.55 -6.66 -58.07
C GLN A 788 15.86 -6.59 -59.44
N LYS A 789 14.72 -7.26 -59.63
CA LYS A 789 13.96 -7.29 -60.89
C LYS A 789 12.87 -6.22 -60.85
N LYS A 790 13.16 -5.07 -61.43
CA LYS A 790 12.24 -3.90 -61.51
C LYS A 790 10.95 -4.14 -62.33
N GLU A 791 10.76 -5.33 -62.92
CA GLU A 791 9.62 -5.68 -63.81
C GLU A 791 8.66 -6.76 -63.24
N ILE A 792 8.73 -7.12 -61.96
CA ILE A 792 7.80 -8.12 -61.40
C ILE A 792 6.38 -7.55 -61.31
N SER A 793 5.40 -8.29 -61.85
CA SER A 793 3.98 -7.92 -61.77
C SER A 793 3.30 -8.37 -60.47
N LEU A 794 2.27 -7.64 -60.01
CA LEU A 794 1.48 -8.06 -58.83
C LEU A 794 0.88 -9.48 -59.00
N LYS A 795 0.58 -9.92 -60.23
CA LYS A 795 0.05 -11.26 -60.50
C LYS A 795 1.04 -12.37 -60.14
N GLU A 796 2.32 -12.17 -60.42
CA GLU A 796 3.39 -13.10 -60.05
C GLU A 796 3.56 -13.17 -58.52
N ILE A 797 3.64 -12.00 -57.87
CA ILE A 797 3.76 -11.91 -56.40
C ILE A 797 2.56 -12.55 -55.71
N TRP A 798 1.36 -12.36 -56.27
CA TRP A 798 0.14 -12.99 -55.78
C TRP A 798 0.18 -14.52 -55.85
N THR A 799 0.71 -15.05 -56.95
CA THR A 799 0.82 -16.51 -57.15
C THR A 799 1.78 -17.10 -56.12
N GLU A 800 2.93 -16.47 -55.94
CA GLU A 800 3.93 -16.86 -54.92
C GLU A 800 3.33 -16.83 -53.50
N GLY A 801 2.61 -15.76 -53.13
CA GLY A 801 1.95 -15.67 -51.84
C GLY A 801 0.91 -16.79 -51.61
N CYS A 802 0.21 -17.22 -52.66
CA CYS A 802 -0.70 -18.36 -52.59
C CYS A 802 0.04 -19.71 -52.48
N GLU A 803 1.19 -19.87 -53.13
CA GLU A 803 2.03 -21.07 -53.04
C GLU A 803 2.69 -21.22 -51.67
N LEU A 804 3.22 -20.14 -51.09
CA LEU A 804 3.73 -20.15 -49.71
C LEU A 804 2.63 -20.49 -48.72
N LYS A 805 1.44 -19.91 -48.88
CA LYS A 805 0.28 -20.30 -48.08
C LYS A 805 0.02 -21.81 -48.15
N LYS A 806 0.02 -22.39 -49.35
CA LYS A 806 -0.21 -23.83 -49.55
C LYS A 806 0.91 -24.69 -48.96
N LYS A 807 2.17 -24.24 -49.05
CA LYS A 807 3.36 -24.93 -48.56
C LYS A 807 3.35 -25.09 -47.03
N TYR A 808 3.04 -24.02 -46.30
CA TYR A 808 3.17 -23.99 -44.83
C TYR A 808 1.86 -24.22 -44.06
N TRP A 809 0.71 -23.85 -44.64
CA TRP A 809 -0.62 -24.03 -44.01
C TRP A 809 -1.46 -25.14 -44.67
N GLY A 810 -0.96 -25.79 -45.72
CA GLY A 810 -1.63 -26.89 -46.41
C GLY A 810 -2.87 -26.47 -47.22
N VAL A 811 -3.60 -27.48 -47.73
CA VAL A 811 -4.94 -27.30 -48.33
C VAL A 811 -5.96 -27.51 -47.22
N PRO A 812 -6.88 -26.57 -46.94
CA PRO A 812 -7.68 -26.63 -45.73
C PRO A 812 -8.69 -27.78 -45.76
N GLU A 813 -8.79 -28.55 -44.67
CA GLU A 813 -10.04 -29.24 -44.34
C GLU A 813 -11.13 -28.18 -44.14
N TRP A 814 -12.31 -28.36 -44.72
CA TRP A 814 -13.34 -27.31 -44.83
C TRP A 814 -13.69 -26.64 -43.49
N TRP A 815 -13.54 -27.35 -42.37
CA TRP A 815 -14.09 -27.00 -41.05
C TRP A 815 -13.12 -26.30 -40.07
N ASN A 816 -11.79 -26.41 -40.23
CA ASN A 816 -10.85 -26.03 -39.15
C ASN A 816 -10.30 -24.58 -39.17
N HIS A 817 -10.60 -23.76 -40.19
CA HIS A 817 -10.18 -22.35 -40.19
C HIS A 817 -11.29 -21.40 -40.65
N LYS A 818 -11.56 -20.32 -39.90
CA LYS A 818 -12.55 -19.29 -40.25
C LYS A 818 -12.25 -18.68 -41.64
N MET A 819 -13.31 -18.45 -42.43
CA MET A 819 -13.27 -18.11 -43.85
C MET A 819 -12.50 -16.80 -44.17
N LEU A 820 -12.43 -15.86 -43.21
CA LEU A 820 -11.74 -14.57 -43.35
C LEU A 820 -10.21 -14.70 -43.26
N THR A 821 -9.68 -15.48 -42.30
CA THR A 821 -8.23 -15.76 -42.17
C THR A 821 -7.65 -16.35 -43.45
N ARG A 822 -8.41 -17.28 -44.05
CA ARG A 822 -8.06 -17.92 -45.32
C ARG A 822 -7.94 -16.92 -46.47
N LYS A 823 -8.78 -15.88 -46.49
CA LYS A 823 -8.81 -14.87 -47.56
C LYS A 823 -7.71 -13.82 -47.41
N ILE A 824 -7.32 -13.48 -46.17
CA ILE A 824 -6.37 -12.39 -45.93
C ILE A 824 -4.90 -12.84 -45.84
N LEU A 825 -4.61 -14.11 -45.53
CA LEU A 825 -3.24 -14.61 -45.35
C LEU A 825 -2.30 -14.37 -46.56
N PRO A 826 -2.74 -14.53 -47.84
CA PRO A 826 -1.91 -14.16 -48.98
C PRO A 826 -1.54 -12.68 -48.99
N TYR A 827 -2.44 -11.77 -48.62
CA TYR A 827 -2.11 -10.35 -48.50
C TYR A 827 -1.07 -10.11 -47.42
N PHE A 828 -1.16 -10.79 -46.27
CA PHE A 828 -0.15 -10.66 -45.23
C PHE A 828 1.25 -11.11 -45.69
N LEU A 829 1.34 -12.25 -46.38
CA LEU A 829 2.61 -12.74 -46.93
C LEU A 829 3.18 -11.76 -47.97
N ILE A 830 2.33 -11.22 -48.85
CA ILE A 830 2.75 -10.25 -49.88
C ILE A 830 3.16 -8.92 -49.24
N VAL A 831 2.43 -8.43 -48.24
CA VAL A 831 2.80 -7.23 -47.48
C VAL A 831 4.17 -7.43 -46.83
N LYS A 832 4.45 -8.61 -46.24
CA LYS A 832 5.79 -8.94 -45.70
C LYS A 832 6.85 -8.95 -46.78
N MET A 833 6.59 -9.53 -47.95
CA MET A 833 7.54 -9.51 -49.07
C MET A 833 7.85 -8.08 -49.50
N LEU A 834 6.84 -7.23 -49.68
CA LEU A 834 7.02 -5.82 -50.08
C LEU A 834 7.73 -5.01 -48.99
N ASP A 835 7.36 -5.19 -47.72
CA ASP A 835 8.01 -4.57 -46.55
C ASP A 835 9.50 -4.97 -46.47
N LYS A 836 9.81 -6.26 -46.66
CA LYS A 836 11.20 -6.71 -46.73
C LYS A 836 11.93 -6.16 -47.96
N SER A 837 11.26 -6.09 -49.11
CA SER A 837 11.86 -5.58 -50.35
C SER A 837 12.26 -4.12 -50.22
N ILE A 838 11.37 -3.28 -49.66
CA ILE A 838 11.67 -1.86 -49.46
C ILE A 838 12.80 -1.66 -48.43
N LYS A 839 12.91 -2.54 -47.43
CA LYS A 839 13.99 -2.51 -46.42
C LYS A 839 15.37 -2.93 -46.96
N LEU A 840 15.47 -3.49 -48.17
CA LEU A 840 16.75 -3.75 -48.84
C LEU A 840 17.36 -2.47 -49.46
N TRP A 841 16.52 -1.47 -49.70
CA TRP A 841 16.89 -0.22 -50.34
C TRP A 841 17.99 0.54 -49.61
N ASP A 842 18.97 1.03 -50.37
CA ASP A 842 19.94 2.00 -49.89
C ASP A 842 19.45 3.42 -50.20
N PRO A 843 19.10 4.23 -49.17
CA PRO A 843 18.62 5.60 -49.38
C PRO A 843 19.60 6.47 -50.18
N GLU A 844 20.91 6.19 -50.13
CA GLU A 844 21.94 6.90 -50.92
C GLU A 844 21.77 6.66 -52.45
N SER A 845 21.20 5.52 -52.84
CA SER A 845 21.03 5.13 -54.25
C SER A 845 19.84 5.82 -54.95
N GLY A 846 19.03 6.56 -54.20
CA GLY A 846 17.92 7.35 -54.75
C GLY A 846 16.57 6.63 -54.77
N MET A 847 15.48 7.41 -54.69
CA MET A 847 14.08 6.94 -54.65
C MET A 847 13.63 6.15 -55.89
N GLU A 848 14.26 6.38 -57.04
CA GLU A 848 13.88 5.72 -58.30
C GLU A 848 14.12 4.21 -58.27
N GLU A 849 15.02 3.73 -57.40
CA GLU A 849 15.30 2.30 -57.26
C GLU A 849 14.15 1.49 -56.67
N VAL A 850 13.28 2.14 -55.89
CA VAL A 850 12.21 1.48 -55.14
C VAL A 850 10.81 1.93 -55.53
N GLN A 851 10.73 2.85 -56.50
CA GLN A 851 9.46 3.36 -57.01
C GLN A 851 8.50 2.23 -57.39
N HIS A 852 9.03 1.14 -57.98
CA HIS A 852 8.22 -0.02 -58.37
C HIS A 852 7.62 -0.75 -57.15
N ILE A 853 8.31 -0.80 -56.01
CA ILE A 853 7.82 -1.43 -54.77
C ILE A 853 6.63 -0.65 -54.21
N PHE A 854 6.70 0.68 -54.19
CA PHE A 854 5.57 1.52 -53.78
C PHE A 854 4.37 1.38 -54.72
N CYS A 855 4.62 1.31 -56.04
CA CYS A 855 3.55 1.03 -57.00
C CYS A 855 2.92 -0.35 -56.81
N LEU A 856 3.71 -1.39 -56.47
CA LEU A 856 3.19 -2.72 -56.13
C LEU A 856 2.34 -2.70 -54.86
N ALA A 857 2.73 -1.91 -53.84
CA ALA A 857 1.93 -1.71 -52.64
C ALA A 857 0.59 -0.99 -52.93
N ASP A 858 0.60 0.05 -53.77
CA ASP A 858 -0.61 0.74 -54.24
C ASP A 858 -1.56 -0.21 -54.98
N GLN A 859 -1.03 -1.06 -55.87
CA GLN A 859 -1.81 -2.06 -56.58
C GLN A 859 -2.36 -3.14 -55.64
N LEU A 860 -1.59 -3.55 -54.62
CA LEU A 860 -2.05 -4.51 -53.61
C LEU A 860 -3.21 -3.94 -52.80
N ILE A 861 -3.11 -2.69 -52.31
CA ILE A 861 -4.19 -2.01 -51.57
C ILE A 861 -5.43 -1.86 -52.46
N LYS A 862 -5.26 -1.45 -53.72
CA LYS A 862 -6.36 -1.36 -54.69
C LYS A 862 -7.08 -2.70 -54.84
N ARG A 863 -6.32 -3.79 -55.04
CA ARG A 863 -6.87 -5.14 -55.14
C ARG A 863 -7.58 -5.55 -53.85
N TRP A 864 -6.96 -5.32 -52.69
CA TRP A 864 -7.55 -5.67 -51.39
C TRP A 864 -8.88 -4.95 -51.18
N LYS A 865 -8.98 -3.67 -51.53
CA LYS A 865 -10.24 -2.92 -51.48
C LYS A 865 -11.31 -3.49 -52.43
N MET A 866 -10.93 -3.87 -53.65
CA MET A 866 -11.87 -4.49 -54.60
C MET A 866 -12.40 -5.83 -54.08
N ASP A 867 -11.51 -6.66 -53.53
CA ASP A 867 -11.85 -7.97 -52.97
C ASP A 867 -12.67 -7.81 -51.66
N TRP A 868 -12.47 -6.73 -50.91
CA TRP A 868 -13.23 -6.39 -49.70
C TRP A 868 -14.69 -5.98 -49.97
N ASN A 869 -14.96 -5.29 -51.08
CA ASN A 869 -16.32 -4.89 -51.48
C ASN A 869 -17.29 -6.07 -51.70
N GLY A 870 -16.81 -7.32 -51.67
CA GLY A 870 -17.61 -8.54 -51.73
C GLY A 870 -17.73 -9.33 -50.42
N MET A 871 -17.33 -8.75 -49.27
CA MET A 871 -17.20 -9.45 -47.98
C MET A 871 -18.10 -8.86 -46.86
N HIS A 872 -19.35 -8.52 -47.17
CA HIS A 872 -20.30 -8.00 -46.18
C HIS A 872 -20.71 -9.05 -45.15
N GLY A 873 -20.60 -8.70 -43.86
CA GLY A 873 -21.11 -9.44 -42.71
C GLY A 873 -21.34 -8.51 -41.52
N GLU A 874 -22.14 -8.93 -40.55
CA GLU A 874 -22.55 -8.12 -39.38
C GLU A 874 -21.38 -7.73 -38.45
N SER A 875 -20.22 -8.40 -38.56
CA SER A 875 -19.09 -8.26 -37.62
C SER A 875 -17.92 -7.37 -38.09
N PHE A 876 -17.93 -6.80 -39.30
CA PHE A 876 -16.79 -6.00 -39.78
C PHE A 876 -17.21 -4.76 -40.58
N GLN A 877 -17.03 -3.58 -39.98
CA GLN A 877 -17.42 -2.31 -40.57
C GLN A 877 -16.39 -1.83 -41.61
N GLN A 878 -16.88 -1.19 -42.67
CA GLN A 878 -16.03 -0.59 -43.72
C GLN A 878 -15.09 0.50 -43.16
N SER A 879 -15.54 1.25 -42.15
CA SER A 879 -14.74 2.26 -41.43
C SER A 879 -13.46 1.66 -40.84
N TYR A 880 -13.54 0.48 -40.24
CA TYR A 880 -12.39 -0.23 -39.70
C TYR A 880 -11.42 -0.63 -40.81
N PHE A 881 -11.91 -1.23 -41.90
CA PHE A 881 -11.07 -1.58 -43.06
C PHE A 881 -10.34 -0.35 -43.64
N ASP A 882 -11.05 0.76 -43.82
CA ASP A 882 -10.49 2.01 -44.34
C ASP A 882 -9.37 2.54 -43.42
N GLN A 883 -9.56 2.46 -42.09
CA GLN A 883 -8.55 2.82 -41.11
C GLN A 883 -7.31 1.90 -41.18
N GLN A 884 -7.50 0.59 -41.35
CA GLN A 884 -6.39 -0.36 -41.50
C GLN A 884 -5.56 -0.10 -42.77
N MET A 885 -6.23 0.14 -43.91
CA MET A 885 -5.53 0.48 -45.15
C MET A 885 -4.77 1.80 -45.03
N ARG A 886 -5.33 2.76 -44.28
CA ARG A 886 -4.65 4.02 -43.95
C ARG A 886 -3.39 3.78 -43.13
N THR A 887 -3.45 2.94 -42.09
CA THR A 887 -2.29 2.61 -41.26
C THR A 887 -1.22 1.80 -42.02
N LEU A 888 -1.62 0.87 -42.91
CA LEU A 888 -0.69 0.16 -43.80
C LEU A 888 0.02 1.11 -44.78
N LEU A 889 -0.73 2.03 -45.39
CA LEU A 889 -0.17 3.03 -46.30
C LEU A 889 0.77 3.98 -45.57
N TRP A 890 0.38 4.41 -44.36
CA TRP A 890 1.18 5.26 -43.50
C TRP A 890 2.59 4.68 -43.27
N HIS A 891 2.70 3.37 -43.03
CA HIS A 891 3.98 2.67 -42.90
C HIS A 891 4.91 2.82 -44.12
N PHE A 892 4.42 2.56 -45.33
CA PHE A 892 5.23 2.70 -46.55
C PHE A 892 5.59 4.16 -46.84
N LEU A 893 4.68 5.11 -46.56
CA LEU A 893 4.94 6.54 -46.72
C LEU A 893 5.95 7.08 -45.71
N GLN A 894 5.99 6.53 -44.50
CA GLN A 894 7.02 6.83 -43.51
C GLN A 894 8.41 6.40 -44.00
N ILE A 895 8.54 5.17 -44.52
CA ILE A 895 9.80 4.70 -45.13
C ILE A 895 10.21 5.58 -46.32
N ALA A 896 9.25 5.99 -47.14
CA ALA A 896 9.49 6.96 -48.20
C ALA A 896 9.97 8.31 -47.64
N GLY A 897 9.34 8.89 -46.62
CA GLY A 897 9.77 10.15 -46.03
C GLY A 897 11.19 10.10 -45.45
N ILE A 898 11.57 8.99 -44.82
CA ILE A 898 12.96 8.74 -44.38
C ILE A 898 13.89 8.79 -45.59
N GLY A 899 13.63 8.00 -46.63
CA GLY A 899 14.48 8.00 -47.83
C GLY A 899 14.48 9.35 -48.57
N PHE A 900 13.38 10.10 -48.52
CA PHE A 900 13.26 11.43 -49.09
C PHE A 900 14.22 12.41 -48.41
N SER A 901 14.38 12.32 -47.09
CA SER A 901 15.35 13.14 -46.36
C SER A 901 16.79 12.90 -46.86
N TYR A 902 17.23 11.65 -47.03
CA TYR A 902 18.59 11.36 -47.51
C TYR A 902 18.85 11.93 -48.92
N VAL A 903 17.91 11.72 -49.86
CA VAL A 903 18.07 12.11 -51.27
C VAL A 903 17.93 13.63 -51.46
N ALA A 904 17.02 14.27 -50.73
CA ALA A 904 16.80 15.71 -50.82
C ALA A 904 17.98 16.50 -50.23
N PHE A 905 18.65 16.00 -49.18
CA PHE A 905 19.72 16.75 -48.52
C PHE A 905 21.11 16.64 -49.17
N GLU A 906 21.40 15.59 -49.95
CA GLU A 906 22.63 15.52 -50.75
C GLU A 906 22.55 16.19 -52.13
N LYS A 907 21.37 16.24 -52.76
CA LYS A 907 21.22 16.68 -54.16
C LYS A 907 20.59 18.07 -54.33
N VAL A 908 20.02 18.65 -53.27
CA VAL A 908 19.51 20.02 -53.28
C VAL A 908 20.58 20.92 -52.67
N ASN A 909 21.19 21.79 -53.48
CA ASN A 909 21.96 22.93 -52.98
C ASN A 909 20.98 23.84 -52.23
N PHE A 910 20.91 23.69 -50.91
CA PHE A 910 20.23 24.68 -50.09
C PHE A 910 21.11 25.92 -50.08
N ASP A 911 20.59 27.00 -50.66
CA ASP A 911 21.29 28.28 -50.71
C ASP A 911 21.60 28.72 -49.27
N ASP A 912 22.88 28.83 -48.92
CA ASP A 912 23.41 29.19 -47.60
C ASP A 912 23.21 30.68 -47.29
N ASN A 913 22.00 31.19 -47.55
CA ASN A 913 21.57 32.46 -47.01
C ASN A 913 21.01 32.21 -45.61
N GLU A 914 21.62 32.80 -44.57
CA GLU A 914 21.18 32.82 -43.16
C GLU A 914 19.72 33.31 -42.94
N LYS A 915 19.00 33.65 -44.02
CA LYS A 915 17.63 34.13 -44.02
C LYS A 915 16.55 33.08 -44.27
N ASN A 916 16.89 31.86 -44.71
CA ASN A 916 15.85 30.86 -44.98
C ASN A 916 15.24 30.32 -43.68
N THR A 917 13.92 30.48 -43.54
CA THR A 917 13.17 30.08 -42.34
C THR A 917 12.74 28.61 -42.41
N LEU A 918 12.56 27.93 -41.26
CA LEU A 918 11.99 26.57 -41.16
C LEU A 918 10.71 26.40 -42.00
N PHE A 919 9.97 27.49 -42.20
CA PHE A 919 8.76 27.58 -43.01
C PHE A 919 8.99 27.35 -44.51
N GLU A 920 10.08 27.87 -45.10
CA GLU A 920 10.38 27.71 -46.53
C GLU A 920 10.82 26.29 -46.86
N TYR A 921 11.64 25.67 -45.99
CA TYR A 921 12.00 24.26 -46.09
C TYR A 921 10.78 23.35 -45.99
N LYS A 922 9.88 23.64 -45.04
CA LYS A 922 8.63 22.90 -44.88
C LYS A 922 7.80 22.94 -46.17
N ASN A 923 7.57 24.12 -46.75
CA ASN A 923 6.78 24.26 -47.98
C ASN A 923 7.37 23.48 -49.17
N LEU A 924 8.69 23.50 -49.33
CA LEU A 924 9.37 22.74 -50.39
C LEU A 924 9.21 21.22 -50.18
N ILE A 925 9.39 20.75 -48.95
CA ILE A 925 9.20 19.34 -48.57
C ILE A 925 7.75 18.92 -48.81
N THR A 926 6.75 19.74 -48.43
CA THR A 926 5.33 19.50 -48.69
C THR A 926 5.06 19.31 -50.19
N GLN A 927 5.55 20.22 -51.04
CA GLN A 927 5.32 20.16 -52.48
C GLN A 927 5.91 18.88 -53.10
N LYS A 928 7.13 18.51 -52.71
CA LYS A 928 7.80 17.31 -53.20
C LYS A 928 7.17 16.03 -52.68
N SER A 929 6.73 16.02 -51.42
CA SER A 929 6.00 14.91 -50.79
C SER A 929 4.69 14.62 -51.52
N PHE A 930 3.94 15.67 -51.87
CA PHE A 930 2.72 15.55 -52.66
C PHE A 930 2.98 14.98 -54.07
N GLN A 931 4.00 15.49 -54.78
CA GLN A 931 4.38 14.98 -56.10
C GLN A 931 4.80 13.51 -56.06
N PHE A 932 5.59 13.12 -55.06
CA PHE A 932 5.98 11.74 -54.84
C PHE A 932 4.75 10.86 -54.61
N TYR A 933 3.84 11.27 -53.72
CA TYR A 933 2.66 10.48 -53.38
C TYR A 933 1.77 10.20 -54.59
N GLN A 934 1.54 11.20 -55.45
CA GLN A 934 0.78 11.03 -56.69
C GLN A 934 1.45 10.06 -57.67
N LYS A 935 2.78 10.06 -57.75
CA LYS A 935 3.55 9.21 -58.68
C LYS A 935 3.70 7.77 -58.17
N ALA A 936 3.94 7.59 -56.88
CA ALA A 936 4.21 6.30 -56.24
C ALA A 936 2.94 5.53 -55.88
N PHE A 937 1.87 6.25 -55.51
CA PHE A 937 0.60 5.70 -55.07
C PHE A 937 -0.58 6.32 -55.84
N PRO A 938 -0.69 6.08 -57.16
CA PRO A 938 -1.72 6.70 -58.01
C PRO A 938 -3.16 6.35 -57.61
N PHE A 939 -3.42 5.16 -57.06
CA PHE A 939 -4.73 4.81 -56.55
C PHE A 939 -5.02 5.44 -55.18
N CYS A 940 -4.13 5.28 -54.19
CA CYS A 940 -4.35 5.81 -52.84
C CYS A 940 -4.40 7.34 -52.81
N SER A 941 -3.66 8.02 -53.67
CA SER A 941 -3.69 9.50 -53.77
C SER A 941 -5.03 10.06 -54.26
N GLN A 942 -5.82 9.26 -54.98
CA GLN A 942 -7.16 9.61 -55.45
C GLN A 942 -8.27 9.09 -54.53
N TRP A 943 -7.96 8.17 -53.63
CA TRP A 943 -8.95 7.60 -52.72
C TRP A 943 -9.26 8.57 -51.58
N LYS A 944 -10.55 8.94 -51.45
CA LYS A 944 -11.08 9.96 -50.52
C LYS A 944 -10.52 9.89 -49.08
N PHE A 945 -10.27 8.69 -48.57
CA PHE A 945 -9.83 8.44 -47.18
C PHE A 945 -8.30 8.47 -46.98
N THR A 946 -7.53 8.46 -48.06
CA THR A 946 -6.05 8.44 -48.03
C THR A 946 -5.42 9.59 -48.80
N LYS A 947 -6.20 10.46 -49.46
CA LYS A 947 -5.69 11.56 -50.31
C LYS A 947 -4.78 12.56 -49.58
N ASP A 948 -4.94 12.70 -48.27
CA ASP A 948 -4.19 13.59 -47.37
C ASP A 948 -2.89 12.95 -46.84
N MET A 949 -2.67 11.65 -47.08
CA MET A 949 -1.56 10.90 -46.48
C MET A 949 -0.16 11.34 -46.93
N TYR A 950 -0.03 12.18 -47.97
CA TYR A 950 1.25 12.77 -48.36
C TYR A 950 1.91 13.58 -47.23
N GLN A 951 1.12 14.09 -46.29
CA GLN A 951 1.60 14.80 -45.10
C GLN A 951 2.53 13.92 -44.24
N CYS A 952 2.37 12.60 -44.27
CA CYS A 952 3.23 11.71 -43.49
C CYS A 952 4.64 11.57 -44.08
N VAL A 953 4.77 11.70 -45.40
CA VAL A 953 6.08 11.81 -46.07
C VAL A 953 6.74 13.13 -45.66
N GLU A 954 5.96 14.22 -45.61
CA GLU A 954 6.43 15.53 -45.16
C GLU A 954 6.93 15.49 -43.71
N GLU A 955 6.12 15.00 -42.77
CA GLU A 955 6.48 14.94 -41.35
C GLU A 955 7.75 14.11 -41.10
N SER A 956 7.86 12.95 -41.76
CA SER A 956 9.03 12.08 -41.64
C SER A 956 10.28 12.73 -42.28
N ALA A 957 10.12 13.43 -43.41
CA ALA A 957 11.22 14.13 -44.07
C ALA A 957 11.70 15.37 -43.28
N ILE A 958 10.80 16.08 -42.58
CA ILE A 958 11.14 17.20 -41.69
C ILE A 958 11.95 16.71 -40.49
N SER A 959 11.65 15.52 -39.93
CA SER A 959 12.49 14.92 -38.89
C SER A 959 13.94 14.72 -39.38
N GLY A 960 14.12 14.28 -40.63
CA GLY A 960 15.43 14.16 -41.27
C GLY A 960 16.16 15.49 -41.57
N LEU A 961 15.45 16.63 -41.64
CA LEU A 961 16.07 17.96 -41.81
C LEU A 961 16.91 18.36 -40.58
N ILE A 962 16.48 17.99 -39.37
CA ILE A 962 17.18 18.29 -38.10
C ILE A 962 18.58 17.68 -38.08
N ARG A 963 18.77 16.53 -38.76
CA ARG A 963 20.08 15.88 -38.91
C ARG A 963 21.10 16.75 -39.65
N TRP A 964 20.65 17.53 -40.64
CA TRP A 964 21.52 18.37 -41.47
C TRP A 964 21.61 19.81 -40.96
N ARG A 965 20.59 20.29 -40.23
CA ARG A 965 20.53 21.63 -39.61
C ARG A 965 20.13 21.53 -38.13
N PRO A 966 21.06 21.13 -37.24
CA PRO A 966 20.78 20.91 -35.81
C PRO A 966 20.21 22.14 -35.08
N GLU A 967 20.45 23.34 -35.60
CA GLU A 967 19.92 24.60 -35.07
C GLU A 967 18.38 24.71 -35.09
N PHE A 968 17.70 23.91 -35.92
CA PHE A 968 16.23 23.85 -35.96
C PHE A 968 15.64 22.91 -34.91
N ARG A 969 16.46 22.23 -34.10
CA ARG A 969 16.03 21.26 -33.08
C ARG A 969 14.94 21.81 -32.18
N ASN A 970 15.16 22.96 -31.52
CA ASN A 970 14.21 23.54 -30.57
C ASN A 970 12.94 24.11 -31.24
N ARG A 971 12.88 24.12 -32.57
CA ARG A 971 11.76 24.65 -33.36
C ARG A 971 10.86 23.53 -33.92
N VAL A 972 11.21 22.26 -33.70
CA VAL A 972 10.40 21.09 -34.12
C VAL A 972 9.90 20.34 -32.88
N PRO A 973 8.58 20.12 -32.70
CA PRO A 973 8.02 19.41 -31.54
C PRO A 973 8.59 18.00 -31.30
N ASP A 974 8.78 17.61 -30.04
CA ASP A 974 9.36 16.32 -29.63
C ASP A 974 8.56 15.10 -30.14
N PHE A 975 7.22 15.19 -30.22
CA PHE A 975 6.38 14.09 -30.69
C PHE A 975 6.60 13.73 -32.18
N ILE A 976 7.09 14.68 -32.99
CA ILE A 976 7.48 14.44 -34.40
C ILE A 976 8.82 13.70 -34.46
N ARG A 977 9.63 13.72 -33.40
CA ARG A 977 10.98 13.13 -33.39
C ARG A 977 10.94 11.61 -33.18
N TRP A 978 10.13 11.12 -32.24
CA TRP A 978 10.05 9.69 -31.89
C TRP A 978 9.29 8.82 -32.91
N LYS A 979 8.18 9.34 -33.46
CA LYS A 979 7.23 8.55 -34.28
C LYS A 979 7.80 8.06 -35.62
N TYR A 980 8.93 8.64 -36.07
CA TYR A 980 9.41 8.50 -37.45
C TYR A 980 10.76 7.79 -37.61
N CYS A 981 11.46 7.43 -36.54
CA CYS A 981 12.79 6.81 -36.63
C CYS A 981 12.78 5.29 -36.85
N LEU A 982 11.67 4.59 -36.53
CA LEU A 982 11.58 3.14 -36.56
C LEU A 982 10.23 2.65 -37.10
N PRO A 983 10.08 2.43 -38.41
CA PRO A 983 8.88 1.77 -38.92
C PRO A 983 8.96 0.26 -38.59
N ASN A 984 8.08 -0.22 -37.69
CA ASN A 984 7.87 -1.64 -37.36
C ASN A 984 7.56 -2.48 -38.61
N SER A 985 7.22 -3.76 -38.51
CA SER A 985 6.77 -4.43 -39.73
C SER A 985 5.41 -3.86 -40.19
N ALA A 986 5.21 -3.82 -41.51
CA ALA A 986 3.95 -3.37 -42.10
C ALA A 986 2.73 -4.16 -41.58
N LEU A 987 2.92 -5.45 -41.21
CA LEU A 987 1.84 -6.29 -40.67
C LEU A 987 1.33 -5.85 -39.30
N ASP A 988 2.20 -5.24 -38.50
CA ASP A 988 1.88 -4.71 -37.16
C ASP A 988 0.74 -3.70 -37.24
N LYS A 989 0.65 -3.03 -38.39
CA LYS A 989 -0.26 -1.93 -38.67
C LYS A 989 -1.57 -2.37 -39.34
N VAL A 990 -1.80 -3.68 -39.55
CA VAL A 990 -2.99 -4.20 -40.25
C VAL A 990 -3.73 -5.26 -39.43
N PHE A 991 -5.06 -5.12 -39.36
CA PHE A 991 -6.01 -6.07 -38.75
C PHE A 991 -5.62 -6.50 -37.32
N VAL A 992 -5.24 -5.53 -36.47
CA VAL A 992 -4.82 -5.76 -35.08
C VAL A 992 -5.93 -6.40 -34.24
N GLU A 993 -7.13 -5.81 -34.20
CA GLU A 993 -8.28 -6.34 -33.44
C GLU A 993 -8.71 -7.72 -33.93
N TRP A 994 -8.67 -7.95 -35.25
CA TRP A 994 -9.01 -9.26 -35.81
C TRP A 994 -7.99 -10.36 -35.46
N ARG A 995 -6.71 -10.01 -35.28
CA ARG A 995 -5.69 -10.94 -34.76
C ARG A 995 -5.99 -11.36 -33.31
N ALA A 996 -6.67 -10.51 -32.54
CA ALA A 996 -7.01 -10.71 -31.13
C ALA A 996 -8.32 -11.49 -30.92
N GLU A 997 -9.38 -11.22 -31.67
CA GLU A 997 -10.71 -11.80 -31.42
C GLU A 997 -10.88 -13.25 -31.92
N HIS A 998 -9.98 -13.76 -32.76
CA HIS A 998 -10.18 -15.00 -33.52
C HIS A 998 -8.97 -15.93 -33.38
N CYS A 999 -8.87 -16.52 -32.20
CA CYS A 999 -7.81 -17.44 -31.81
C CYS A 999 -8.17 -18.88 -32.21
N PHE A 1000 -7.20 -19.58 -32.80
CA PHE A 1000 -7.34 -21.00 -33.10
C PHE A 1000 -7.05 -21.76 -31.80
N SER A 1001 -7.88 -22.73 -31.42
CA SER A 1001 -7.41 -23.76 -30.50
C SER A 1001 -6.32 -24.57 -31.22
N ASN A 1002 -5.14 -24.72 -30.61
CA ASN A 1002 -3.93 -25.37 -31.15
C ASN A 1002 -3.15 -24.55 -32.21
N VAL A 1003 -2.66 -23.37 -31.84
CA VAL A 1003 -1.89 -22.47 -32.73
C VAL A 1003 -0.46 -22.98 -32.93
N LYS A 1004 -0.04 -23.23 -34.18
CA LYS A 1004 1.36 -23.54 -34.50
C LYS A 1004 2.28 -22.33 -34.23
N PRO A 1005 3.56 -22.53 -33.86
CA PRO A 1005 4.55 -21.44 -33.69
C PRO A 1005 4.57 -20.44 -34.85
N LEU A 1006 4.42 -20.95 -36.09
CA LEU A 1006 4.39 -20.16 -37.33
C LEU A 1006 3.24 -19.13 -37.39
N GLU A 1007 2.08 -19.45 -36.83
CA GLU A 1007 0.93 -18.55 -36.79
C GLU A 1007 1.11 -17.45 -35.74
N ILE A 1008 1.71 -17.79 -34.60
CA ILE A 1008 2.10 -16.82 -33.58
C ILE A 1008 3.15 -15.87 -34.16
N PHE A 1009 4.18 -16.38 -34.84
CA PHE A 1009 5.23 -15.58 -35.50
C PHE A 1009 4.68 -14.56 -36.51
N LEU A 1010 3.66 -14.91 -37.30
CA LEU A 1010 3.05 -13.95 -38.24
C LEU A 1010 2.20 -12.88 -37.55
N ARG A 1011 1.60 -13.18 -36.40
CA ARG A 1011 0.71 -12.28 -35.65
C ARG A 1011 1.45 -11.41 -34.65
N PHE A 1012 2.51 -11.95 -34.05
CA PHE A 1012 3.30 -11.36 -32.98
C PHE A 1012 4.48 -10.61 -33.59
N SER A 1013 4.30 -9.31 -33.78
CA SER A 1013 5.20 -8.51 -34.60
C SER A 1013 5.95 -7.40 -33.84
N GLY A 1014 5.55 -7.13 -32.58
CA GLY A 1014 6.22 -6.23 -31.63
C GLY A 1014 7.48 -6.82 -30.96
N ILE A 1015 8.16 -7.71 -31.69
CA ILE A 1015 9.41 -8.34 -31.28
C ILE A 1015 10.53 -7.31 -31.04
N PRO A 1016 10.67 -6.25 -31.86
CA PRO A 1016 11.77 -5.32 -31.70
C PRO A 1016 11.74 -4.55 -30.40
N GLU A 1017 10.59 -4.03 -30.00
CA GLU A 1017 10.51 -3.16 -28.84
C GLU A 1017 10.78 -3.95 -27.56
N ILE A 1018 10.25 -5.17 -27.41
CA ILE A 1018 10.56 -6.03 -26.26
C ILE A 1018 12.00 -6.50 -26.24
N VAL A 1019 12.60 -6.79 -27.40
CA VAL A 1019 14.03 -7.07 -27.45
C VAL A 1019 14.78 -5.84 -26.99
N LEU A 1020 14.51 -4.67 -27.56
CA LEU A 1020 15.19 -3.42 -27.27
C LEU A 1020 14.99 -2.91 -25.83
N ASP A 1021 13.90 -3.30 -25.18
CA ASP A 1021 13.51 -2.89 -23.85
C ASP A 1021 14.24 -3.69 -22.75
N ILE A 1022 15.23 -3.05 -22.11
CA ILE A 1022 16.13 -3.69 -21.14
C ILE A 1022 15.68 -3.41 -19.70
N PRO A 1023 15.51 -4.45 -18.85
CA PRO A 1023 14.85 -4.30 -17.54
C PRO A 1023 15.72 -3.68 -16.43
N GLY A 1024 15.72 -2.36 -16.22
CA GLY A 1024 16.25 -1.69 -14.99
C GLY A 1024 17.73 -1.93 -14.61
N GLU A 1025 18.32 -1.15 -13.71
CA GLU A 1025 19.77 -1.27 -13.38
C GLU A 1025 20.16 -2.59 -12.71
N ASN A 1026 19.21 -3.25 -12.01
CA ASN A 1026 19.49 -4.38 -11.12
C ASN A 1026 19.30 -5.78 -11.75
N CYS A 1027 18.93 -5.89 -13.03
CA CYS A 1027 18.66 -7.17 -13.67
C CYS A 1027 19.81 -7.60 -14.63
N PRO A 1028 20.55 -8.68 -14.32
CA PRO A 1028 21.61 -9.18 -15.19
C PRO A 1028 21.05 -9.73 -16.51
N ILE A 1029 21.71 -9.40 -17.63
CA ILE A 1029 21.31 -9.87 -18.97
C ILE A 1029 21.68 -11.35 -19.12
N GLY A 1030 20.68 -12.22 -19.37
CA GLY A 1030 20.88 -13.67 -19.50
C GLY A 1030 21.51 -14.09 -20.83
N GLU A 1031 22.09 -15.29 -20.90
CA GLU A 1031 22.72 -15.80 -22.15
C GLU A 1031 21.71 -16.01 -23.30
N LYS A 1032 20.48 -16.45 -23.00
CA LYS A 1032 19.40 -16.54 -24.00
C LYS A 1032 19.01 -15.17 -24.55
N GLU A 1033 18.97 -14.16 -23.68
CA GLU A 1033 18.71 -12.78 -24.06
C GLU A 1033 19.80 -12.24 -24.98
N LYS A 1034 21.08 -12.40 -24.60
CA LYS A 1034 22.22 -12.05 -25.47
C LYS A 1034 22.17 -12.78 -26.81
N LYS A 1035 21.74 -14.04 -26.85
CA LYS A 1035 21.58 -14.82 -28.08
C LYS A 1035 20.45 -14.27 -28.96
N VAL A 1036 19.28 -14.01 -28.39
CA VAL A 1036 18.12 -13.42 -29.09
C VAL A 1036 18.48 -12.05 -29.65
N TRP A 1037 19.12 -11.20 -28.85
CA TRP A 1037 19.62 -9.91 -29.29
C TRP A 1037 20.66 -10.01 -30.40
N ARG A 1038 21.66 -10.90 -30.28
CA ARG A 1038 22.66 -11.11 -31.34
C ARG A 1038 22.00 -11.52 -32.65
N LYS A 1039 21.07 -12.47 -32.61
CA LYS A 1039 20.29 -12.88 -33.79
C LYS A 1039 19.43 -11.73 -34.30
N PHE A 1040 18.81 -10.96 -33.40
CA PHE A 1040 18.02 -9.78 -33.75
C PHE A 1040 18.85 -8.71 -34.47
N CYS A 1041 20.09 -8.46 -34.00
CA CYS A 1041 20.99 -7.56 -34.69
C CYS A 1041 21.47 -8.19 -36.00
N THR A 1042 22.07 -9.38 -35.99
CA THR A 1042 22.88 -9.92 -37.12
C THR A 1042 22.13 -10.72 -38.18
N GLU A 1043 21.08 -11.44 -37.80
CA GLU A 1043 20.44 -12.51 -38.58
C GLU A 1043 18.91 -12.41 -38.60
N SER A 1044 18.37 -11.26 -38.19
CA SER A 1044 16.94 -11.13 -37.90
C SER A 1044 16.05 -11.36 -39.11
N TYR A 1045 15.08 -12.25 -38.93
CA TYR A 1045 13.98 -12.47 -39.84
C TYR A 1045 13.09 -11.24 -40.02
N LEU A 1046 13.24 -10.22 -39.17
CA LEU A 1046 12.54 -8.92 -39.25
C LEU A 1046 13.30 -7.89 -40.11
N ASN A 1047 14.50 -8.26 -40.55
CA ASN A 1047 15.37 -7.52 -41.47
C ASN A 1047 15.55 -6.04 -41.07
N TRP A 1048 16.12 -5.84 -39.88
CA TRP A 1048 16.52 -4.55 -39.27
C TRP A 1048 17.69 -3.84 -40.03
N LYS A 1049 17.89 -4.17 -41.32
CA LYS A 1049 19.02 -3.72 -42.16
C LYS A 1049 19.10 -2.22 -42.36
N LEU A 1050 17.99 -1.48 -42.21
CA LEU A 1050 18.03 -0.01 -42.26
C LEU A 1050 18.96 0.59 -41.20
N PHE A 1051 19.12 -0.09 -40.06
CA PHE A 1051 19.96 0.37 -38.94
C PHE A 1051 21.46 0.19 -39.20
N TYR A 1052 21.84 -0.87 -39.94
CA TYR A 1052 23.23 -1.17 -40.30
C TYR A 1052 23.90 -0.07 -41.15
N ARG A 1053 23.11 0.76 -41.81
CA ARG A 1053 23.58 1.82 -42.71
C ARG A 1053 23.76 3.16 -42.01
N ILE A 1054 23.40 3.29 -40.73
CA ILE A 1054 23.83 4.42 -39.89
C ILE A 1054 25.28 4.13 -39.48
N ARG A 1055 26.23 4.57 -40.32
CA ARG A 1055 27.64 4.11 -40.36
C ARG A 1055 28.47 4.12 -39.06
N PRO A 1056 28.11 4.76 -37.93
CA PRO A 1056 28.78 4.52 -36.65
C PRO A 1056 28.25 3.30 -35.85
N LEU A 1057 27.02 2.84 -36.09
CA LEU A 1057 26.29 1.95 -35.18
C LEU A 1057 26.41 0.46 -35.51
N SER A 1058 26.74 0.08 -36.75
CA SER A 1058 26.73 -1.32 -37.20
C SER A 1058 27.85 -2.20 -36.64
N GLU A 1059 29.04 -1.63 -36.41
CA GLU A 1059 30.14 -2.33 -35.73
C GLU A 1059 29.94 -2.34 -34.22
N VAL A 1060 29.46 -1.22 -33.67
CA VAL A 1060 29.18 -1.05 -32.25
C VAL A 1060 28.07 -2.00 -31.78
N ALA A 1061 26.92 -2.04 -32.48
CA ALA A 1061 25.75 -2.88 -32.16
C ALA A 1061 26.06 -4.38 -32.10
N LYS A 1062 27.02 -4.87 -32.91
CA LYS A 1062 27.45 -6.28 -32.90
C LYS A 1062 28.22 -6.65 -31.64
N ASP A 1063 28.92 -5.68 -31.06
CA ASP A 1063 29.84 -5.89 -29.93
C ASP A 1063 29.26 -5.43 -28.57
N MET A 1064 28.18 -4.62 -28.55
CA MET A 1064 27.63 -3.99 -27.32
C MET A 1064 27.29 -4.97 -26.19
N LEU A 1065 26.93 -6.22 -26.51
CA LEU A 1065 26.47 -7.22 -25.53
C LEU A 1065 27.59 -8.14 -25.01
N ASN A 1066 28.77 -8.08 -25.62
CA ASN A 1066 29.93 -8.90 -25.27
C ASN A 1066 31.08 -8.07 -24.68
N LYS A 1067 31.02 -6.75 -24.79
CA LYS A 1067 32.03 -5.84 -24.25
C LYS A 1067 31.41 -5.03 -23.12
N GLU A 1068 32.15 -4.94 -22.02
CA GLU A 1068 31.78 -4.06 -20.91
C GLU A 1068 31.85 -2.58 -21.33
N THR A 1069 32.70 -2.25 -22.34
CA THR A 1069 32.87 -0.90 -22.87
C THR A 1069 32.55 -0.77 -24.37
N ILE A 1070 32.04 0.39 -24.76
CA ILE A 1070 31.65 0.75 -26.12
C ILE A 1070 32.27 2.08 -26.52
N VAL A 1071 32.95 2.11 -27.65
CA VAL A 1071 33.56 3.33 -28.19
C VAL A 1071 32.77 3.83 -29.40
N LEU A 1072 32.25 5.04 -29.31
CA LEU A 1072 31.54 5.76 -30.35
C LEU A 1072 32.43 6.84 -30.99
N ARG A 1073 32.31 7.06 -32.31
CA ARG A 1073 33.04 8.13 -33.03
C ARG A 1073 32.14 9.36 -33.28
N ARG A 1074 32.67 10.56 -33.03
CA ARG A 1074 32.00 11.87 -33.25
C ARG A 1074 32.25 12.38 -34.69
N PRO A 1075 31.35 13.20 -35.28
CA PRO A 1075 30.07 13.69 -34.75
C PRO A 1075 28.92 12.68 -34.90
N PHE A 1076 27.93 12.76 -34.01
CA PHE A 1076 26.69 11.98 -34.11
C PHE A 1076 25.70 12.68 -35.01
N THR A 1077 25.28 11.99 -36.08
CA THR A 1077 24.23 12.49 -36.98
C THR A 1077 22.84 11.93 -36.65
N THR A 1078 22.70 11.13 -35.58
CA THR A 1078 21.47 10.37 -35.31
C THR A 1078 21.32 10.06 -33.82
N TYR A 1079 20.07 9.91 -33.37
CA TYR A 1079 19.62 9.72 -31.99
C TYR A 1079 20.03 8.36 -31.37
N ILE A 1080 21.31 8.17 -31.04
CA ILE A 1080 21.85 6.84 -30.64
C ILE A 1080 21.25 6.29 -29.34
N SER A 1081 21.12 7.12 -28.29
CA SER A 1081 20.60 6.70 -26.97
C SER A 1081 19.12 6.29 -27.04
N GLU A 1082 18.33 7.03 -27.81
CA GLU A 1082 16.91 6.80 -28.07
C GLU A 1082 16.62 5.53 -28.88
N LEU A 1083 17.60 5.07 -29.69
CA LEU A 1083 17.42 3.90 -30.56
C LEU A 1083 17.91 2.59 -29.96
N PHE A 1084 18.69 2.64 -28.87
CA PHE A 1084 19.20 1.48 -28.17
C PHE A 1084 19.07 1.69 -26.66
N PRO A 1085 18.02 1.14 -26.02
CA PRO A 1085 17.78 1.32 -24.59
C PRO A 1085 18.90 0.78 -23.68
N VAL A 1086 19.88 0.02 -24.22
CA VAL A 1086 21.10 -0.35 -23.49
C VAL A 1086 21.95 0.84 -23.08
N PHE A 1087 21.93 1.96 -23.81
CA PHE A 1087 22.64 3.17 -23.40
C PHE A 1087 22.13 3.72 -22.06
N HIS A 1088 20.87 3.46 -21.71
CA HIS A 1088 20.30 3.82 -20.41
C HIS A 1088 20.98 3.10 -19.23
N ARG A 1089 21.73 2.02 -19.49
CA ARG A 1089 22.53 1.31 -18.49
C ARG A 1089 24.02 1.63 -18.54
N MET A 1090 24.46 2.47 -19.47
CA MET A 1090 25.87 2.75 -19.67
C MET A 1090 26.21 4.16 -19.20
N SER A 1091 27.27 4.27 -18.42
CA SER A 1091 27.83 5.56 -18.03
C SER A 1091 28.93 5.96 -18.99
N LEU A 1092 29.04 7.26 -19.30
CA LEU A 1092 30.15 7.82 -20.04
C LEU A 1092 31.43 7.70 -19.19
N VAL A 1093 32.46 7.06 -19.73
CA VAL A 1093 33.76 6.82 -19.06
C VAL A 1093 34.85 7.72 -19.61
N SER A 1094 34.93 7.89 -20.93
CA SER A 1094 35.93 8.77 -21.56
C SER A 1094 35.37 9.54 -22.76
N MET A 1095 35.92 10.71 -23.05
CA MET A 1095 35.55 11.54 -24.19
C MET A 1095 36.73 12.38 -24.70
N ASP A 1096 36.95 12.32 -26.01
CA ASP A 1096 37.84 13.20 -26.76
C ASP A 1096 37.13 13.90 -27.95
N GLU A 1097 37.88 14.68 -28.75
CA GLU A 1097 37.33 15.38 -29.92
C GLU A 1097 36.71 14.44 -30.98
N ARG A 1098 37.15 13.18 -31.03
CA ARG A 1098 36.82 12.19 -32.06
C ARG A 1098 36.07 10.97 -31.52
N ARG A 1099 36.16 10.66 -30.22
CA ARG A 1099 35.70 9.39 -29.62
C ARG A 1099 35.05 9.60 -28.25
N MET A 1100 34.10 8.74 -27.91
CA MET A 1100 33.49 8.65 -26.57
C MET A 1100 33.38 7.19 -26.17
N GLU A 1101 33.75 6.86 -24.94
CA GLU A 1101 33.66 5.51 -24.39
C GLU A 1101 32.59 5.43 -23.30
N PHE A 1102 31.74 4.42 -23.39
CA PHE A 1102 30.66 4.12 -22.45
C PHE A 1102 30.88 2.76 -21.81
N SER A 1103 30.52 2.56 -20.55
CA SER A 1103 30.64 1.27 -19.85
C SER A 1103 29.35 0.87 -19.12
N ILE A 1104 29.01 -0.42 -19.15
CA ILE A 1104 27.87 -1.02 -18.41
C ILE A 1104 28.14 -1.03 -16.90
N HIS A 1105 29.40 -1.26 -16.52
CA HIS A 1105 29.85 -1.24 -15.15
C HIS A 1105 30.60 0.07 -14.92
N ASN A 1106 30.00 0.97 -14.14
CA ASN A 1106 30.69 2.17 -13.69
C ASN A 1106 31.80 1.72 -12.74
N SER A 1107 33.03 1.64 -13.25
CA SER A 1107 34.18 1.12 -12.52
C SER A 1107 34.67 2.16 -11.50
N ASN A 1108 33.91 2.48 -10.44
CA ASN A 1108 34.37 3.38 -9.35
C ASN A 1108 34.99 4.73 -9.82
N THR A 1109 34.76 5.15 -11.07
CA THR A 1109 35.35 6.36 -11.63
C THR A 1109 34.39 7.49 -11.35
N HIS A 1110 34.72 8.28 -10.34
CA HIS A 1110 33.96 9.44 -9.91
C HIS A 1110 34.04 10.65 -10.89
N GLY A 1111 34.39 10.39 -12.15
CA GLY A 1111 34.53 11.39 -13.21
C GLY A 1111 34.88 10.75 -14.55
N VAL A 1112 34.62 11.49 -15.63
CA VAL A 1112 34.88 11.11 -17.02
C VAL A 1112 36.31 11.49 -17.42
N GLN A 1113 37.02 10.61 -18.12
CA GLN A 1113 38.31 10.91 -18.74
C GLN A 1113 38.14 11.86 -19.92
N ILE A 1114 38.65 13.09 -19.81
CA ILE A 1114 38.49 14.12 -20.85
C ILE A 1114 39.85 14.70 -21.23
N ASP A 1115 40.14 14.78 -22.53
CA ASP A 1115 41.37 15.41 -23.02
C ASP A 1115 41.37 16.95 -22.84
N SER A 1116 42.56 17.55 -22.79
CA SER A 1116 42.73 18.99 -22.53
C SER A 1116 42.01 19.92 -23.52
N GLN A 1117 41.89 19.54 -24.80
CA GLN A 1117 41.18 20.36 -25.79
C GLN A 1117 39.67 20.28 -25.58
N THR A 1118 39.14 19.09 -25.32
CA THR A 1118 37.72 18.89 -25.00
C THR A 1118 37.32 19.56 -23.68
N LYS A 1119 38.16 19.50 -22.64
CA LYS A 1119 37.97 20.21 -21.37
C LYS A 1119 37.76 21.72 -21.59
N LYS A 1120 38.66 22.36 -22.37
CA LYS A 1120 38.53 23.78 -22.73
C LYS A 1120 37.23 24.09 -23.47
N ARG A 1121 36.75 23.16 -24.31
CA ARG A 1121 35.50 23.33 -25.07
C ARG A 1121 34.27 23.22 -24.17
N ILE A 1122 34.25 22.28 -23.21
CA ILE A 1122 33.17 22.15 -22.21
C ILE A 1122 33.05 23.43 -21.40
N PHE A 1123 34.16 23.96 -20.87
CA PHE A 1123 34.16 25.21 -20.11
C PHE A 1123 33.68 26.40 -20.96
N LYS A 1124 34.08 26.48 -22.23
CA LYS A 1124 33.59 27.53 -23.15
C LYS A 1124 32.09 27.44 -23.42
N GLU A 1125 31.56 26.24 -23.64
CA GLU A 1125 30.12 26.07 -23.87
C GLU A 1125 29.31 26.36 -22.61
N PHE A 1126 29.79 25.97 -21.43
CA PHE A 1126 29.17 26.34 -20.16
C PHE A 1126 29.01 27.86 -20.04
N TRP A 1127 30.08 28.63 -20.30
CA TRP A 1127 30.00 30.09 -20.24
C TRP A 1127 29.04 30.69 -21.28
N LYS A 1128 29.00 30.15 -22.51
CA LYS A 1128 28.00 30.55 -23.52
C LYS A 1128 26.57 30.24 -23.08
N GLU A 1129 26.34 29.12 -22.40
CA GLU A 1129 25.02 28.73 -21.91
C GLU A 1129 24.56 29.64 -20.77
N VAL A 1130 25.46 29.95 -19.82
CA VAL A 1130 25.23 30.93 -18.75
C VAL A 1130 24.88 32.31 -19.31
N GLU A 1131 25.53 32.75 -20.40
CA GLU A 1131 25.23 34.03 -21.03
C GLU A 1131 23.90 34.07 -21.78
N ARG A 1132 23.53 32.96 -22.44
CA ARG A 1132 22.27 32.79 -23.17
C ARG A 1132 21.08 32.57 -22.25
N SER A 1133 21.29 32.07 -21.04
CA SER A 1133 20.23 31.81 -20.08
C SER A 1133 19.61 33.11 -19.57
N HIS A 1134 18.29 33.22 -19.71
CA HIS A 1134 17.47 34.31 -19.16
C HIS A 1134 16.60 33.81 -17.98
N ASP A 1135 16.70 32.52 -17.64
CA ASP A 1135 15.88 31.89 -16.60
C ASP A 1135 16.62 31.90 -15.25
N PRO A 1136 16.13 32.64 -14.24
CA PRO A 1136 16.75 32.68 -12.92
C PRO A 1136 16.62 31.38 -12.11
N LYS A 1137 15.87 30.36 -12.58
CA LYS A 1137 15.62 29.11 -11.85
C LYS A 1137 16.28 27.85 -12.46
N GLY A 1138 17.05 27.98 -13.54
CA GLY A 1138 17.73 26.85 -14.17
C GLY A 1138 18.89 26.33 -13.32
N TYR A 1139 18.82 25.07 -12.89
CA TYR A 1139 19.95 24.34 -12.30
C TYR A 1139 21.03 24.13 -13.37
N VAL A 1140 22.29 24.45 -13.05
CA VAL A 1140 23.41 24.28 -13.97
C VAL A 1140 24.46 23.41 -13.30
N ALA A 1141 24.70 22.24 -13.88
CA ALA A 1141 25.76 21.32 -13.49
C ALA A 1141 26.70 21.08 -14.66
N MET A 1142 27.93 20.69 -14.35
CA MET A 1142 28.96 20.41 -15.35
C MET A 1142 29.30 18.92 -15.38
N ILE A 1143 29.77 18.40 -16.52
CA ILE A 1143 30.29 17.04 -16.58
C ILE A 1143 31.44 16.90 -15.56
N GLY A 1144 31.31 15.93 -14.67
CA GLY A 1144 32.33 15.53 -13.70
C GLY A 1144 33.51 14.87 -14.40
N MET A 1145 34.70 15.36 -14.11
CA MET A 1145 35.94 14.97 -14.78
C MET A 1145 36.79 14.10 -13.86
N GLU A 1146 37.47 13.10 -14.39
CA GLU A 1146 38.36 12.22 -13.62
C GLU A 1146 39.51 12.99 -12.96
N GLU A 1147 39.85 14.18 -13.46
CA GLU A 1147 40.81 15.10 -12.82
C GLU A 1147 40.32 15.64 -11.46
N TYR A 1148 39.00 15.66 -11.22
CA TYR A 1148 38.38 16.14 -9.98
C TYR A 1148 37.48 15.06 -9.33
N PRO A 1149 38.04 13.91 -8.91
CA PRO A 1149 37.27 12.73 -8.52
C PRO A 1149 36.42 12.90 -7.25
N MET A 1150 36.67 13.90 -6.40
CA MET A 1150 35.89 14.18 -5.18
C MET A 1150 34.66 15.05 -5.48
N LEU A 1151 34.59 15.71 -6.64
CA LEU A 1151 33.51 16.65 -6.98
C LEU A 1151 32.34 16.00 -7.71
N GLY A 1152 32.58 14.89 -8.42
CA GLY A 1152 31.56 14.21 -9.21
C GLY A 1152 30.49 13.54 -8.34
N ILE A 1153 29.22 13.79 -8.65
CA ILE A 1153 28.04 13.16 -8.07
C ILE A 1153 27.40 12.32 -9.17
N GLU A 1154 27.11 11.04 -8.90
CA GLU A 1154 26.42 10.22 -9.89
C GLU A 1154 24.94 10.61 -9.99
N ASN A 1155 24.50 10.89 -11.22
CA ASN A 1155 23.08 11.05 -11.51
C ASN A 1155 22.49 9.69 -11.91
N ALA A 1156 21.38 9.31 -11.25
CA ALA A 1156 20.62 8.12 -11.61
C ALA A 1156 19.81 8.31 -12.91
N GLU A 1157 19.58 9.56 -13.30
CA GLU A 1157 18.83 9.92 -14.51
C GLU A 1157 19.78 10.31 -15.64
N GLU A 1158 19.35 10.05 -16.88
CA GLU A 1158 20.07 10.52 -18.05
C GLU A 1158 19.89 12.02 -18.23
N GLN A 1159 20.97 12.69 -18.60
CA GLN A 1159 20.91 14.10 -18.97
C GLN A 1159 21.47 14.33 -20.37
N TYR A 1160 20.95 15.38 -21.01
CA TYR A 1160 21.45 15.81 -22.30
C TYR A 1160 22.53 16.88 -22.09
N HIS A 1161 23.73 16.64 -22.61
CA HIS A 1161 24.80 17.65 -22.64
C HIS A 1161 25.18 18.00 -24.08
N ALA A 1162 25.37 19.29 -24.38
CA ALA A 1162 25.62 19.77 -25.75
C ALA A 1162 26.89 19.15 -26.39
N GLN A 1163 27.92 18.89 -25.59
CA GLN A 1163 29.14 18.21 -26.07
C GLN A 1163 28.94 16.69 -26.26
N ILE A 1164 28.06 16.06 -25.49
CA ILE A 1164 27.77 14.63 -25.63
C ILE A 1164 26.88 14.40 -26.87
N GLY A 1165 25.93 15.31 -27.10
CA GLY A 1165 25.04 15.26 -28.27
C GLY A 1165 23.95 14.19 -28.19
N MET A 1166 23.79 13.51 -27.05
CA MET A 1166 22.75 12.53 -26.73
C MET A 1166 22.44 12.54 -25.23
N LEU A 1167 21.34 11.86 -24.83
CA LEU A 1167 21.07 11.55 -23.42
C LEU A 1167 22.05 10.48 -22.94
N ALA A 1168 22.65 10.67 -21.77
CA ALA A 1168 23.58 9.70 -21.19
C ALA A 1168 23.68 9.88 -19.68
N LYS A 1169 24.11 8.83 -18.98
CA LYS A 1169 24.53 8.89 -17.58
C LYS A 1169 25.98 9.33 -17.50
N TYR A 1170 26.26 10.35 -16.70
CA TYR A 1170 27.61 10.81 -16.41
C TYR A 1170 27.63 11.45 -15.01
N PRO A 1171 28.76 11.43 -14.29
CA PRO A 1171 28.90 12.17 -13.05
C PRO A 1171 28.75 13.67 -13.30
N GLU A 1172 28.13 14.41 -12.39
CA GLU A 1172 27.93 15.86 -12.47
C GLU A 1172 28.68 16.58 -11.34
N ILE A 1173 29.24 17.75 -11.63
CA ILE A 1173 29.78 18.68 -10.64
C ILE A 1173 28.74 19.78 -10.42
N PRO A 1174 28.09 19.84 -9.24
CA PRO A 1174 27.21 20.95 -8.89
C PRO A 1174 27.99 22.26 -8.77
N LEU A 1175 27.38 23.37 -9.18
CA LEU A 1175 27.96 24.70 -9.13
C LEU A 1175 27.34 25.55 -8.01
N TRP A 1176 28.08 26.59 -7.58
CA TRP A 1176 27.76 27.36 -6.36
C TRP A 1176 26.49 28.22 -6.43
N ASP A 1177 25.86 28.37 -7.61
CA ASP A 1177 24.61 29.11 -7.78
C ASP A 1177 23.85 28.68 -9.06
N TYR A 1178 22.59 29.09 -9.22
CA TYR A 1178 21.75 28.86 -10.41
C TYR A 1178 22.14 29.84 -11.53
N GLY A 1179 21.85 29.50 -12.79
CA GLY A 1179 22.47 30.13 -13.99
C GLY A 1179 22.56 31.66 -14.00
N ALA A 1180 21.53 32.39 -13.55
CA ALA A 1180 21.55 33.86 -13.51
C ALA A 1180 22.45 34.45 -12.39
N GLY A 1181 22.63 33.74 -11.27
CA GLY A 1181 23.47 34.16 -10.15
C GLY A 1181 24.96 34.07 -10.45
N ILE A 1182 25.38 32.98 -11.12
CA ILE A 1182 26.76 32.81 -11.60
C ILE A 1182 27.14 33.96 -12.54
N LYS A 1183 26.27 34.31 -13.50
CA LYS A 1183 26.48 35.42 -14.43
C LYS A 1183 26.63 36.75 -13.69
N ALA A 1184 25.69 37.10 -12.83
CA ALA A 1184 25.71 38.36 -12.08
C ALA A 1184 26.92 38.50 -11.14
N PHE A 1185 27.44 37.38 -10.61
CA PHE A 1185 28.67 37.36 -9.83
C PHE A 1185 29.90 37.63 -10.70
N MET A 1186 30.01 36.94 -11.85
CA MET A 1186 31.15 37.08 -12.76
C MET A 1186 31.19 38.44 -13.46
N ASP A 1187 30.02 39.03 -13.76
CA ASP A 1187 29.90 40.36 -14.38
C ASP A 1187 30.61 41.47 -13.55
N GLN A 1188 30.71 41.30 -12.23
CA GLN A 1188 31.41 42.23 -11.33
C GLN A 1188 32.92 42.32 -11.59
N PHE A 1189 33.48 41.36 -12.32
CA PHE A 1189 34.92 41.23 -12.56
C PHE A 1189 35.30 41.39 -14.04
N ILE A 1190 34.35 41.78 -14.90
CA ILE A 1190 34.60 42.07 -16.32
C ILE A 1190 35.68 43.16 -16.46
N GLY A 1191 36.73 42.87 -17.23
CA GLY A 1191 37.83 43.81 -17.49
C GLY A 1191 38.99 43.78 -16.50
N CYS A 1192 38.98 42.90 -15.49
CA CYS A 1192 40.11 42.72 -14.55
C CYS A 1192 41.15 41.71 -15.07
N PRO A 1193 42.47 41.97 -14.94
CA PRO A 1193 43.50 40.97 -15.23
C PRO A 1193 43.42 39.79 -14.25
N ILE A 1194 43.33 38.57 -14.78
CA ILE A 1194 43.01 37.36 -13.99
C ILE A 1194 44.19 36.84 -13.17
N ASP A 1195 45.42 37.16 -13.58
CA ASP A 1195 46.63 36.71 -12.89
C ASP A 1195 46.81 37.36 -11.50
N GLU A 1196 46.18 38.52 -11.25
CA GLU A 1196 46.25 39.23 -9.95
C GLU A 1196 45.05 38.98 -9.03
N LYS A 1197 43.85 38.66 -9.56
CA LYS A 1197 42.59 38.55 -8.78
C LYS A 1197 41.91 37.18 -8.80
N SER A 1198 42.41 36.20 -9.55
CA SER A 1198 41.83 34.84 -9.59
C SER A 1198 41.65 34.21 -8.21
N GLN A 1199 42.64 34.37 -7.33
CA GLN A 1199 42.58 33.85 -5.97
C GLN A 1199 41.48 34.53 -5.13
N GLU A 1200 41.30 35.85 -5.29
CA GLU A 1200 40.24 36.62 -4.62
C GLU A 1200 38.84 36.14 -5.04
N ILE A 1201 38.64 35.87 -6.34
CA ILE A 1201 37.36 35.37 -6.87
C ILE A 1201 37.05 33.99 -6.29
N ILE A 1202 38.03 33.07 -6.31
CA ILE A 1202 37.86 31.71 -5.77
C ILE A 1202 37.54 31.77 -4.28
N ASP A 1203 38.26 32.59 -3.50
CA ASP A 1203 38.01 32.74 -2.06
C ASP A 1203 36.62 33.30 -1.77
N ARG A 1204 36.10 34.23 -2.59
CA ARG A 1204 34.74 34.75 -2.46
C ARG A 1204 33.68 33.69 -2.78
N ILE A 1205 33.91 32.84 -3.79
CA ILE A 1205 33.00 31.73 -4.13
C ILE A 1205 32.95 30.71 -3.00
N ILE A 1206 34.11 30.21 -2.55
CA ILE A 1206 34.18 29.18 -1.50
C ILE A 1206 33.54 29.64 -0.19
N ASN A 1207 33.75 30.90 0.18
CA ASN A 1207 33.23 31.43 1.45
C ASN A 1207 31.76 31.87 1.39
N SER A 1208 31.15 31.91 0.20
CA SER A 1208 29.73 32.24 0.01
C SER A 1208 28.80 31.15 0.56
N GLU A 1209 27.54 31.48 0.84
CA GLU A 1209 26.52 30.50 1.23
C GLU A 1209 26.36 29.40 0.17
N GLY A 1210 26.34 29.77 -1.11
CA GLY A 1210 26.24 28.83 -2.23
C GLY A 1210 27.44 27.89 -2.36
N GLY A 1211 28.65 28.41 -2.21
CA GLY A 1211 29.88 27.61 -2.23
C GLY A 1211 29.95 26.58 -1.09
N LYS A 1212 29.62 27.01 0.13
CA LYS A 1212 29.55 26.12 1.31
C LYS A 1212 28.44 25.07 1.16
N ALA A 1213 27.27 25.46 0.64
CA ALA A 1213 26.16 24.56 0.41
C ALA A 1213 26.52 23.44 -0.59
N VAL A 1214 27.25 23.77 -1.66
CA VAL A 1214 27.71 22.77 -2.65
C VAL A 1214 28.72 21.80 -2.03
N ILE A 1215 29.72 22.29 -1.30
CA ILE A 1215 30.73 21.44 -0.63
C ILE A 1215 30.05 20.48 0.36
N HIS A 1216 29.13 21.00 1.18
CA HIS A 1216 28.36 20.20 2.13
C HIS A 1216 27.47 19.16 1.42
N TYR A 1217 26.81 19.57 0.32
CA TYR A 1217 25.96 18.68 -0.47
C TYR A 1217 26.75 17.49 -1.03
N ILE A 1218 27.93 17.73 -1.61
CA ILE A 1218 28.82 16.68 -2.11
C ILE A 1218 29.22 15.75 -0.95
N ALA A 1219 29.60 16.29 0.21
CA ALA A 1219 30.01 15.49 1.38
C ALA A 1219 28.88 14.58 1.91
N VAL A 1220 27.65 15.11 2.01
CA VAL A 1220 26.47 14.35 2.45
C VAL A 1220 26.12 13.25 1.45
N TYR A 1221 26.21 13.53 0.15
CA TYR A 1221 25.98 12.55 -0.90
C TYR A 1221 26.99 11.40 -0.80
N ARG A 1222 28.28 11.73 -0.70
CA ARG A 1222 29.39 10.77 -0.59
C ARG A 1222 29.28 9.86 0.62
N LYS A 1223 28.90 10.42 1.78
CA LYS A 1223 28.61 9.65 2.99
C LYS A 1223 27.46 8.65 2.82
N LYS A 1224 26.43 8.99 2.03
CA LYS A 1224 25.31 8.09 1.73
C LYS A 1224 25.71 6.96 0.78
N THR A 1225 26.63 7.19 -0.14
CA THR A 1225 27.10 6.20 -1.12
C THR A 1225 28.27 5.34 -0.62
N GLY A 1226 28.68 5.49 0.64
CA GLY A 1226 29.70 4.66 1.28
C GLY A 1226 31.15 5.19 1.20
N ASP A 1227 31.34 6.41 0.69
CA ASP A 1227 32.65 7.08 0.57
C ASP A 1227 32.71 8.29 1.53
N ASP A 1228 33.16 8.09 2.77
CA ASP A 1228 33.16 9.15 3.80
C ASP A 1228 34.33 10.13 3.62
N VAL A 1229 34.14 11.12 2.73
CA VAL A 1229 35.13 12.17 2.43
C VAL A 1229 34.86 13.42 3.25
N LYS A 1230 35.89 13.94 3.92
CA LYS A 1230 35.81 15.21 4.68
C LYS A 1230 35.65 16.42 3.75
N GLU A 1231 34.84 17.39 4.17
CA GLU A 1231 34.60 18.65 3.46
C GLU A 1231 35.88 19.40 3.08
N GLU A 1232 36.92 19.39 3.94
CA GLU A 1232 38.22 20.03 3.66
C GLU A 1232 38.90 19.50 2.37
N LYS A 1233 38.75 18.20 2.08
CA LYS A 1233 39.31 17.59 0.86
C LYS A 1233 38.49 17.96 -0.38
N ILE A 1234 37.16 18.06 -0.23
CA ILE A 1234 36.25 18.49 -1.28
C ILE A 1234 36.50 19.96 -1.61
N GLU A 1235 36.65 20.83 -0.60
CA GLU A 1235 36.98 22.25 -0.78
C GLU A 1235 38.29 22.44 -1.56
N THR A 1236 39.34 21.70 -1.19
CA THR A 1236 40.65 21.79 -1.84
C THR A 1236 40.54 21.50 -3.35
N GLN A 1237 39.83 20.45 -3.72
CA GLN A 1237 39.65 20.09 -5.13
C GLN A 1237 38.67 21.01 -5.86
N TYR A 1238 37.65 21.52 -5.16
CA TYR A 1238 36.72 22.50 -5.72
C TYR A 1238 37.43 23.80 -6.09
N ARG A 1239 38.45 24.21 -5.31
CA ARG A 1239 39.32 25.35 -5.64
C ARG A 1239 40.13 25.13 -6.92
N GLU A 1240 40.67 23.93 -7.13
CA GLU A 1240 41.40 23.58 -8.35
C GLU A 1240 40.48 23.60 -9.59
N PHE A 1241 39.27 23.04 -9.46
CA PHE A 1241 38.26 23.08 -10.51
C PHE A 1241 37.84 24.51 -10.87
N LEU A 1242 37.55 25.36 -9.87
CA LEU A 1242 37.16 26.76 -10.08
C LEU A 1242 38.29 27.56 -10.77
N LYS A 1243 39.54 27.30 -10.41
CA LYS A 1243 40.70 27.94 -11.05
C LYS A 1243 40.72 27.68 -12.55
N ASP A 1244 40.57 26.42 -12.96
CA ASP A 1244 40.58 26.05 -14.37
C ASP A 1244 39.35 26.59 -15.13
N LEU A 1245 38.17 26.57 -14.50
CA LEU A 1245 36.93 27.10 -15.06
C LEU A 1245 36.98 28.62 -15.31
N ILE A 1246 37.50 29.38 -14.33
CA ILE A 1246 37.66 30.84 -14.40
C ILE A 1246 38.78 31.22 -15.38
N TYR A 1247 39.87 30.45 -15.44
CA TYR A 1247 40.94 30.70 -16.40
C TYR A 1247 40.44 30.53 -17.86
N CYS A 1248 39.52 29.60 -18.11
CA CYS A 1248 38.87 29.48 -19.42
C CYS A 1248 37.92 30.63 -19.76
N TRP A 1249 37.35 31.32 -18.76
CA TRP A 1249 36.62 32.57 -18.95
C TRP A 1249 37.57 33.72 -19.33
N ALA A 1250 38.80 33.73 -18.79
CA ALA A 1250 39.86 34.73 -19.00
C ALA A 1250 40.43 34.82 -20.42
N ASP A 1251 40.63 33.67 -21.06
CA ASP A 1251 41.51 33.47 -22.23
C ASP A 1251 40.95 34.03 -23.56
N GLY A 1252 40.17 35.11 -23.51
CA GLY A 1252 40.18 36.17 -24.53
C GLY A 1252 39.83 35.80 -25.98
N ARG A 1253 39.07 34.73 -26.25
CA ARG A 1253 38.49 34.48 -27.59
C ARG A 1253 37.00 34.12 -27.57
N CYS A 1254 36.25 34.60 -26.58
CA CYS A 1254 34.82 34.80 -26.72
C CYS A 1254 34.60 36.26 -27.14
N THR A 1255 34.90 36.58 -28.40
CA THR A 1255 34.39 37.82 -29.01
C THR A 1255 32.90 37.61 -29.23
N PHE A 1256 32.10 38.25 -28.38
CA PHE A 1256 30.65 38.32 -28.48
C PHE A 1256 30.27 39.17 -29.70
N GLY A 1257 29.88 38.48 -30.78
CA GLY A 1257 29.15 39.05 -31.90
C GLY A 1257 27.66 38.79 -31.73
#